data_AF-A0AAU4EA76-F1
#
_entry.id   AF-A0AAU4EA76-F1
#
_cell.length_a   1.000
_cell.length_b   1.000
_cell.length_c   1.000
_cell.angle_alpha   90.00
_cell.angle_beta   90.00
_cell.angle_gamma   90.00
#
_symmetry.space_group_name_H-M   'P 1'
#
loop_
_entity.id
_entity.type
_entity.pdbx_description
1 polymer ?
#
loop_
_entity_poly.entity_id
_entity_poly.type
_entity_poly.pdbx_seq_one_letter_code
_entity_poly.pdbx_strand_id
1 'polypeptide(L)'
;MRIATAVAHLVTAAAVVAAVGATPGRSPDVLYAAPDGHGSACGSASPCALTTARDRVRGLVPHARGDVVVELRGGTYSLTTPLRLGVPDSGTPGHRVVYRAAPGQTPTFSGALKVGGFRKTDTARNIYRAPVPKGTASRELFVDGVRAQRARTAQDPGGFSVSATGFTTADASYTSWTNAARVEVVADNGWKQLRCPLASITPGASGGSALTVDPGCWNNNHTSVPDPSFPFNGAGLPSLDRVTRLENAYQLLGTPGQFYLDGDAGYLYYVPRPGEDLAKADVELPVAPELLDVSGTPGHLAPLDDTDWRATYTGSWSYSDGRHLGDLGADVHYTRNNGDAFGYTFTGTGLQVLTETNTDEGDMDVYVDGVKKQTVSAKSAERLAQQAVVSVTGLAKGEHTIRVVKAGGDYLLVDGFTVIPDVVAPVHDIAFEGITFAYTTWTAPSTAGYVDNQAGILWDPATRTPTRIPAAVQVHRGARIGFTGVTVRHTGTSGIDLADQTQDSTVSGSSITDIGGSGVTVGEVDDYYQTQPALMTSGNSVSGNVVQRPGQEYQDAVGVWVGHSRGTTLSHNDIGYTPYSGVSIGWGWGWASSCALQAKQGLADPCLHGTTYAGGNHVLGNHVHSVMGVLFDGGPVYTLGGQASPSEFAGNVLGECVNGCNMIYHDEGSSLWDTHDNVVEFGNGSLWLNLWTPTIHDDTIHGNFTDTDRYNNSGTDIDLTPSTVVTDGRWPPAARAIIDAAGPHLPPAPVLDDDDLRIAYTGSWSSSGSRPYGDLENGVHYTQQDGASASITFTGTGIGLLTETNSDEGDIGVTLDGADKGTVSANTAQRQTRFPVYSVTGLAAGRHTLTVSKKSGTYFLVDGFRVE
;
A
#
# COMPACT_ATOMS: atom_id res chain seq x y z
N MET A 1 -28.58 12.62 -54.91
CA MET A 1 -28.10 14.01 -55.03
C MET A 1 -28.76 14.84 -53.94
N ARG A 2 -27.96 15.21 -52.90
CA ARG A 2 -28.03 16.38 -51.98
C ARG A 2 -29.39 16.82 -51.38
N ILE A 3 -29.54 17.35 -50.15
CA ILE A 3 -28.74 17.68 -48.95
C ILE A 3 -29.78 18.24 -47.94
N ALA A 4 -29.59 17.95 -46.63
CA ALA A 4 -29.87 18.72 -45.38
C ALA A 4 -31.27 19.36 -45.14
N THR A 5 -31.74 19.64 -43.91
CA THR A 5 -31.06 20.03 -42.65
C THR A 5 -32.07 19.95 -41.49
N ALA A 6 -31.67 19.57 -40.29
CA ALA A 6 -32.39 19.87 -39.05
C ALA A 6 -31.38 20.34 -37.99
N VAL A 7 -31.68 21.48 -37.36
CA VAL A 7 -30.82 22.26 -36.47
C VAL A 7 -31.04 21.84 -35.01
N ALA A 8 -29.94 21.66 -34.27
CA ALA A 8 -29.91 21.43 -32.83
C ALA A 8 -29.88 22.75 -32.05
N HIS A 9 -30.63 22.83 -30.95
CA HIS A 9 -30.57 23.92 -29.98
C HIS A 9 -29.54 23.61 -28.88
N LEU A 10 -28.52 24.48 -28.74
CA LEU A 10 -27.67 24.57 -27.55
C LEU A 10 -28.23 25.65 -26.62
N VAL A 11 -28.46 25.31 -25.36
CA VAL A 11 -28.72 26.28 -24.27
C VAL A 11 -27.40 26.48 -23.53
N THR A 12 -26.89 27.71 -23.55
CA THR A 12 -25.71 28.16 -22.80
C THR A 12 -26.14 28.67 -21.42
N ALA A 13 -25.70 28.00 -20.35
CA ALA A 13 -25.80 28.52 -18.99
C ALA A 13 -24.52 29.30 -18.65
N ALA A 14 -24.63 30.62 -18.55
CA ALA A 14 -23.55 31.48 -18.07
C ALA A 14 -23.57 31.54 -16.54
N ALA A 15 -22.53 30.99 -15.89
CA ALA A 15 -22.32 31.12 -14.46
C ALA A 15 -21.77 32.52 -14.12
N VAL A 16 -22.49 33.27 -13.30
CA VAL A 16 -21.99 34.52 -12.70
C VAL A 16 -21.13 34.14 -11.49
N VAL A 17 -19.81 34.26 -11.62
CA VAL A 17 -18.88 34.13 -10.49
C VAL A 17 -18.88 35.45 -9.71
N ALA A 18 -19.50 35.44 -8.52
CA ALA A 18 -19.30 36.50 -7.55
C ALA A 18 -17.90 36.32 -6.94
N ALA A 19 -16.97 37.20 -7.29
CA ALA A 19 -15.66 37.28 -6.64
C ALA A 19 -15.84 37.75 -5.19
N VAL A 20 -15.87 36.81 -4.25
CA VAL A 20 -15.68 37.09 -2.83
C VAL A 20 -14.20 37.43 -2.66
N GLY A 21 -13.89 38.70 -2.42
CA GLY A 21 -12.53 39.13 -2.14
C GLY A 21 -12.00 38.45 -0.88
N ALA A 22 -11.01 37.58 -1.05
CA ALA A 22 -10.24 37.03 0.07
C ALA A 22 -9.53 38.18 0.79
N THR A 23 -9.83 38.36 2.08
CA THR A 23 -9.01 39.17 2.97
C THR A 23 -7.58 38.61 2.98
N PRO A 24 -6.52 39.43 2.88
CA PRO A 24 -5.15 38.94 2.95
C PRO A 24 -4.94 38.18 4.27
N GLY A 25 -4.68 36.87 4.18
CA GLY A 25 -4.37 36.04 5.34
C GLY A 25 -3.15 36.59 6.09
N ARG A 26 -3.22 36.57 7.42
CA ARG A 26 -2.07 36.92 8.29
C ARG A 26 -0.91 35.95 8.00
N SER A 27 0.33 36.44 8.09
CA SER A 27 1.53 35.60 7.94
C SER A 27 1.53 34.44 8.94
N PRO A 28 2.00 33.24 8.53
CA PRO A 28 2.04 32.06 9.39
C PRO A 28 2.97 32.24 10.59
N ASP A 29 2.68 31.53 11.68
CA ASP A 29 3.60 31.39 12.80
C ASP A 29 4.64 30.32 12.43
N VAL A 30 5.91 30.70 12.32
CA VAL A 30 6.98 29.81 11.82
C VAL A 30 7.94 29.41 12.94
N LEU A 31 8.09 28.10 13.14
CA LEU A 31 9.07 27.45 14.00
C LEU A 31 10.14 26.77 13.14
N TYR A 32 11.35 26.67 13.65
CA TYR A 32 12.47 26.02 12.98
C TYR A 32 13.02 24.88 13.84
N ALA A 33 13.16 23.71 13.24
CA ALA A 33 13.79 22.55 13.87
C ALA A 33 14.98 22.05 13.04
N ALA A 34 15.95 21.44 13.71
CA ALA A 34 17.15 20.86 13.12
C ALA A 34 17.54 19.57 13.86
N PRO A 35 18.28 18.64 13.24
CA PRO A 35 18.72 17.41 13.91
C PRO A 35 19.49 17.63 15.21
N ASP A 36 20.31 18.68 15.27
CA ASP A 36 21.14 19.10 16.40
C ASP A 36 20.56 20.33 17.13
N GLY A 37 19.29 20.65 16.87
CA GLY A 37 18.61 21.82 17.40
C GLY A 37 18.45 21.79 18.92
N HIS A 38 18.74 22.92 19.56
CA HIS A 38 18.73 23.07 21.02
C HIS A 38 18.11 24.40 21.48
N GLY A 39 17.65 25.25 20.55
CA GLY A 39 17.00 26.52 20.89
C GLY A 39 15.62 26.30 21.52
N SER A 40 15.32 26.93 22.65
CA SER A 40 14.02 26.73 23.33
C SER A 40 12.83 27.46 22.67
N ALA A 41 13.14 28.40 21.77
CA ALA A 41 12.17 29.24 21.06
C ALA A 41 11.95 28.80 19.60
N CYS A 42 12.69 27.79 19.10
CA CYS A 42 12.60 27.31 17.72
C CYS A 42 12.76 28.42 16.67
N GLY A 43 13.70 29.35 16.88
CA GLY A 43 13.93 30.47 15.96
C GLY A 43 14.84 30.09 14.79
N SER A 44 14.78 30.82 13.68
CA SER A 44 15.59 30.53 12.48
C SER A 44 17.11 30.52 12.72
N ALA A 45 17.59 31.35 13.64
CA ALA A 45 18.99 31.45 14.06
C ALA A 45 19.39 30.44 15.15
N SER A 46 18.41 29.86 15.85
CA SER A 46 18.62 28.87 16.90
C SER A 46 17.46 27.87 16.85
N PRO A 47 17.51 26.93 15.88
CA PRO A 47 16.46 25.94 15.70
C PRO A 47 16.42 25.00 16.91
N CYS A 48 15.25 24.42 17.15
CA CYS A 48 15.01 23.51 18.26
C CYS A 48 15.03 22.04 17.81
N ALA A 49 14.95 21.12 18.77
CA ALA A 49 14.72 19.72 18.47
C ALA A 49 13.29 19.50 17.95
N LEU A 50 13.07 18.45 17.16
CA LEU A 50 11.77 18.12 16.56
C LEU A 50 10.64 18.01 17.59
N THR A 51 10.89 17.35 18.72
CA THR A 51 9.89 17.21 19.81
C THR A 51 9.58 18.54 20.48
N THR A 52 10.58 19.43 20.61
CA THR A 52 10.37 20.79 21.13
C THR A 52 9.53 21.62 20.17
N ALA A 53 9.71 21.47 18.85
CA ALA A 53 8.87 22.13 17.85
C ALA A 53 7.42 21.68 17.99
N ARG A 54 7.14 20.37 18.07
CA ARG A 54 5.80 19.83 18.33
C ARG A 54 5.18 20.43 19.60
N ASP A 55 5.91 20.43 20.71
CA ASP A 55 5.38 20.94 21.97
C ASP A 55 5.09 22.45 21.91
N ARG A 56 5.83 23.20 21.08
CA ARG A 56 5.54 24.61 20.76
C ARG A 56 4.32 24.77 19.87
N VAL A 57 4.13 23.92 18.85
CA VAL A 57 2.91 23.89 18.03
C VAL A 57 1.68 23.80 18.94
N ARG A 58 1.65 22.84 19.88
CA ARG A 58 0.53 22.66 20.83
C ARG A 58 0.17 23.91 21.62
N GLY A 59 1.16 24.74 21.96
CA GLY A 59 0.95 26.01 22.65
C GLY A 59 0.48 27.15 21.74
N LEU A 60 0.78 27.08 20.44
CA LEU A 60 0.44 28.12 19.46
C LEU A 60 -0.93 27.92 18.85
N VAL A 61 -1.29 26.68 18.50
CA VAL A 61 -2.49 26.38 17.71
C VAL A 61 -3.80 26.93 18.33
N PRO A 62 -4.05 26.84 19.65
CA PRO A 62 -5.27 27.41 20.26
C PRO A 62 -5.44 28.93 20.07
N HIS A 63 -4.37 29.63 19.66
CA HIS A 63 -4.33 31.08 19.47
C HIS A 63 -3.90 31.49 18.06
N ALA A 64 -3.73 30.52 17.16
CA ALA A 64 -3.31 30.75 15.79
C ALA A 64 -4.37 31.55 15.02
N ARG A 65 -3.92 32.44 14.14
CA ARG A 65 -4.79 33.22 13.22
C ARG A 65 -4.41 33.02 11.76
N GLY A 66 -3.70 31.93 11.50
CA GLY A 66 -3.02 31.54 10.27
C GLY A 66 -2.41 30.15 10.48
N ASP A 67 -1.82 29.57 9.44
CA ASP A 67 -1.13 28.29 9.54
C ASP A 67 0.04 28.36 10.54
N VAL A 68 0.30 27.27 11.25
CA VAL A 68 1.51 27.08 12.07
C VAL A 68 2.46 26.20 11.28
N VAL A 69 3.63 26.72 10.94
CA VAL A 69 4.62 26.05 10.08
C VAL A 69 5.85 25.65 10.89
N VAL A 70 6.26 24.39 10.78
CA VAL A 70 7.53 23.88 11.27
C VAL A 70 8.46 23.67 10.08
N GLU A 71 9.44 24.56 9.92
CA GLU A 71 10.51 24.50 8.93
C GLU A 71 11.62 23.57 9.42
N LEU A 72 11.76 22.42 8.76
CA LEU A 72 12.74 21.40 9.07
C LEU A 72 14.03 21.65 8.30
N ARG A 73 15.13 21.88 9.01
CA ARG A 73 16.46 21.93 8.40
C ARG A 73 16.87 20.54 7.91
N GLY A 74 17.68 20.52 6.85
CA GLY A 74 18.22 19.31 6.26
C GLY A 74 19.12 18.53 7.20
N GLY A 75 19.21 17.22 6.97
CA GLY A 75 19.96 16.29 7.80
C GLY A 75 19.08 15.21 8.42
N THR A 76 19.70 14.31 9.18
CA THR A 76 19.05 13.11 9.71
C THR A 76 18.57 13.28 11.14
N TYR A 77 17.27 13.19 11.34
CA TYR A 77 16.60 13.12 12.64
C TYR A 77 16.48 11.65 13.04
N SER A 78 17.36 11.18 13.93
CA SER A 78 17.34 9.79 14.42
C SER A 78 16.22 9.58 15.43
N LEU A 79 15.31 8.65 15.12
CA LEU A 79 14.12 8.35 15.92
C LEU A 79 14.17 6.90 16.39
N THR A 80 14.24 6.70 17.71
CA THR A 80 14.00 5.39 18.34
C THR A 80 12.55 5.22 18.80
N THR A 81 11.80 6.31 18.77
CA THR A 81 10.36 6.39 19.02
C THR A 81 9.76 7.34 17.99
N PRO A 82 8.56 7.07 17.46
CA PRO A 82 7.97 7.92 16.44
C PRO A 82 7.69 9.33 16.95
N LEU A 83 7.70 10.31 16.03
CA LEU A 83 7.06 11.59 16.29
C LEU A 83 5.56 11.35 16.41
N ARG A 84 5.04 11.46 17.64
CA ARG A 84 3.61 11.30 17.92
C ARG A 84 2.88 12.63 17.89
N LEU A 85 1.88 12.73 17.02
CA LEU A 85 0.94 13.86 16.92
C LEU A 85 -0.46 13.35 17.25
N GLY A 86 -1.16 14.04 18.16
CA GLY A 86 -2.52 13.71 18.55
C GLY A 86 -3.47 14.89 18.40
N VAL A 87 -4.68 14.77 18.95
CA VAL A 87 -5.71 15.84 18.90
C VAL A 87 -5.20 17.23 19.32
N PRO A 88 -4.31 17.39 20.34
CA PRO A 88 -3.74 18.70 20.68
C PRO A 88 -2.83 19.31 19.60
N ASP A 89 -2.40 18.53 18.61
CA ASP A 89 -1.56 18.95 17.49
C ASP A 89 -2.37 19.32 16.23
N SER A 90 -3.70 19.09 16.25
CA SER A 90 -4.60 19.39 15.14
C SER A 90 -4.67 20.88 14.83
N GLY A 91 -4.85 21.24 13.55
CA GLY A 91 -5.10 22.62 13.13
C GLY A 91 -6.43 23.20 13.63
N THR A 92 -6.76 24.42 13.21
CA THR A 92 -8.06 25.07 13.51
C THR A 92 -8.83 25.31 12.21
N PRO A 93 -10.16 25.54 12.25
CA PRO A 93 -10.93 25.74 11.03
C PRO A 93 -10.32 26.82 10.12
N GLY A 94 -9.87 26.42 8.92
CA GLY A 94 -9.22 27.28 7.93
C GLY A 94 -7.71 27.49 8.10
N HIS A 95 -7.07 26.83 9.08
CA HIS A 95 -5.64 26.94 9.37
C HIS A 95 -5.01 25.58 9.68
N ARG A 96 -3.92 25.24 9.00
CA ARG A 96 -3.23 23.96 9.13
C ARG A 96 -2.00 24.05 10.03
N VAL A 97 -1.58 22.89 10.53
CA VAL A 97 -0.20 22.69 11.02
C VAL A 97 0.62 22.05 9.91
N VAL A 98 1.71 22.69 9.49
CA VAL A 98 2.52 22.23 8.35
C VAL A 98 3.94 21.92 8.79
N TYR A 99 4.35 20.66 8.71
CA TYR A 99 5.75 20.26 8.84
C TYR A 99 6.35 20.18 7.43
N ARG A 100 7.33 21.03 7.12
CA ARG A 100 7.91 21.05 5.77
C ARG A 100 9.41 21.12 5.77
N ALA A 101 10.01 20.59 4.72
CA ALA A 101 11.40 20.83 4.41
C ALA A 101 11.66 22.32 4.19
N ALA A 102 12.71 22.83 4.84
CA ALA A 102 13.21 24.16 4.53
C ALA A 102 13.62 24.22 3.04
N PRO A 103 13.43 25.36 2.35
CA PRO A 103 13.67 25.46 0.91
C PRO A 103 15.04 24.91 0.48
N GLY A 104 15.03 23.95 -0.45
CA GLY A 104 16.23 23.30 -0.99
C GLY A 104 16.95 22.36 -0.02
N GLN A 105 16.34 22.00 1.11
CA GLN A 105 16.92 21.10 2.11
C GLN A 105 16.17 19.76 2.14
N THR A 106 16.83 18.71 2.62
CA THR A 106 16.28 17.35 2.70
C THR A 106 16.33 16.86 4.14
N PRO A 107 15.27 17.08 4.94
CA PRO A 107 15.15 16.49 6.27
C PRO A 107 14.79 15.00 6.14
N THR A 108 15.53 14.14 6.84
CA THR A 108 15.29 12.69 6.86
C THR A 108 14.98 12.22 8.27
N PHE A 109 13.79 11.65 8.49
CA PHE A 109 13.47 10.93 9.71
C PHE A 109 13.97 9.50 9.53
N SER A 110 14.88 9.07 10.39
CA SER A 110 15.55 7.77 10.28
C SER A 110 15.34 6.92 11.52
N GLY A 111 14.91 5.67 11.34
CA GLY A 111 14.77 4.67 12.38
C GLY A 111 16.03 3.83 12.62
N ALA A 112 17.14 4.16 11.94
CA ALA A 112 18.36 3.36 11.97
C ALA A 112 19.38 3.78 13.05
N LEU A 113 20.06 2.75 13.54
CA LEU A 113 21.35 2.84 14.19
C LEU A 113 22.45 2.84 13.12
N LYS A 114 23.33 3.85 13.14
CA LYS A 114 24.56 3.84 12.34
C LYS A 114 25.54 2.81 12.90
N VAL A 115 26.05 1.93 12.05
CA VAL A 115 27.01 0.89 12.43
C VAL A 115 28.38 1.15 11.81
N GLY A 116 29.44 1.00 12.60
CA GLY A 116 30.82 1.18 12.14
C GLY A 116 31.79 0.27 12.89
N GLY A 117 33.09 0.42 12.60
CA GLY A 117 34.12 -0.38 13.26
C GLY A 117 34.21 -1.83 12.78
N PHE A 118 33.84 -2.07 11.52
CA PHE A 118 33.94 -3.38 10.89
C PHE A 118 35.38 -3.91 10.91
N ARG A 119 35.54 -5.18 11.30
CA ARG A 119 36.81 -5.91 11.27
C ARG A 119 36.61 -7.24 10.57
N LYS A 120 37.54 -7.58 9.68
CA LYS A 120 37.53 -8.88 8.99
C LYS A 120 37.68 -10.00 10.03
N THR A 121 36.77 -10.96 10.03
CA THR A 121 36.72 -12.07 10.99
C THR A 121 36.82 -13.44 10.32
N ASP A 122 36.46 -13.57 9.04
CA ASP A 122 36.71 -14.75 8.22
C ASP A 122 37.39 -14.31 6.91
N THR A 123 38.63 -14.73 6.71
CA THR A 123 39.39 -14.37 5.51
C THR A 123 38.92 -15.13 4.28
N ALA A 124 38.53 -16.40 4.43
CA ALA A 124 38.16 -17.28 3.33
C ALA A 124 36.79 -16.90 2.75
N ARG A 125 35.82 -16.56 3.62
CA ARG A 125 34.46 -16.13 3.22
C ARG A 125 34.30 -14.61 3.09
N ASN A 126 35.38 -13.86 3.31
CA ASN A 126 35.36 -12.40 3.31
C ASN A 126 34.34 -11.77 4.28
N ILE A 127 34.13 -12.38 5.46
CA ILE A 127 33.16 -11.89 6.45
C ILE A 127 33.83 -10.84 7.34
N TYR A 128 33.16 -9.72 7.49
CA TYR A 128 33.46 -8.66 8.45
C TYR A 128 32.42 -8.67 9.56
N ARG A 129 32.80 -8.18 10.74
CA ARG A 129 31.85 -7.93 11.83
C ARG A 129 32.07 -6.57 12.47
N ALA A 130 30.99 -5.97 12.95
CA ALA A 130 30.98 -4.73 13.72
C ALA A 130 30.23 -4.94 15.05
N PRO A 131 30.61 -4.24 16.13
CA PRO A 131 29.86 -4.27 17.37
C PRO A 131 28.53 -3.52 17.22
N VAL A 132 27.48 -4.06 17.82
CA VAL A 132 26.18 -3.39 18.02
C VAL A 132 25.77 -3.54 19.49
N PRO A 133 24.85 -2.69 20.01
CA PRO A 133 24.31 -2.90 21.36
C PRO A 133 23.74 -4.32 21.52
N LYS A 134 24.01 -4.97 22.65
CA LYS A 134 23.39 -6.28 22.93
C LYS A 134 21.88 -6.16 23.01
N GLY A 135 21.18 -7.14 22.45
CA GLY A 135 19.73 -7.13 22.30
C GLY A 135 19.22 -6.35 21.09
N THR A 136 20.11 -5.82 20.24
CA THR A 136 19.70 -5.21 18.96
C THR A 136 18.99 -6.25 18.10
N ALA A 137 17.81 -5.90 17.60
CA ALA A 137 17.03 -6.72 16.69
C ALA A 137 16.72 -5.91 15.43
N SER A 138 16.86 -6.54 14.27
CA SER A 138 16.51 -6.00 12.96
C SER A 138 16.38 -7.16 11.98
N ARG A 139 15.57 -6.94 10.93
CA ARG A 139 15.48 -7.81 9.76
C ARG A 139 16.13 -7.22 8.51
N GLU A 140 16.52 -5.95 8.56
CA GLU A 140 17.07 -5.20 7.44
C GLU A 140 18.48 -4.68 7.76
N LEU A 141 19.25 -4.45 6.71
CA LEU A 141 20.51 -3.73 6.75
C LEU A 141 20.67 -3.00 5.42
N PHE A 142 21.18 -1.76 5.45
CA PHE A 142 21.52 -1.02 4.25
C PHE A 142 22.98 -0.58 4.30
N VAL A 143 23.69 -0.74 3.18
CA VAL A 143 25.09 -0.34 3.03
C VAL A 143 25.17 0.56 1.80
N ASP A 144 25.63 1.79 2.00
CA ASP A 144 25.69 2.85 0.99
C ASP A 144 24.35 3.05 0.25
N GLY A 145 23.25 3.01 1.02
CA GLY A 145 21.89 3.18 0.50
C GLY A 145 21.29 1.95 -0.19
N VAL A 146 22.00 0.82 -0.26
CA VAL A 146 21.53 -0.40 -0.91
C VAL A 146 21.16 -1.46 0.13
N ARG A 147 19.94 -1.99 0.05
CA ARG A 147 19.45 -3.10 0.90
C ARG A 147 20.37 -4.31 0.81
N ALA A 148 20.90 -4.76 1.94
CA ALA A 148 21.66 -5.99 2.05
C ALA A 148 20.70 -7.19 2.22
N GLN A 149 21.13 -8.34 1.71
CA GLN A 149 20.34 -9.56 1.77
C GLN A 149 20.55 -10.25 3.12
N ARG A 150 19.48 -10.56 3.85
CA ARG A 150 19.62 -11.43 5.03
C ARG A 150 20.14 -12.79 4.60
N ALA A 151 21.12 -13.34 5.32
CA ALA A 151 21.78 -14.61 4.96
C ALA A 151 20.74 -15.72 4.76
N ARG A 152 20.70 -16.28 3.55
CA ARG A 152 19.69 -17.25 3.12
C ARG A 152 20.27 -18.31 2.18
N THR A 153 19.57 -19.43 2.06
CA THR A 153 19.84 -20.45 1.04
C THR A 153 19.58 -19.93 -0.37
N ALA A 154 19.92 -20.73 -1.39
CA ALA A 154 19.35 -20.55 -2.72
C ALA A 154 17.81 -20.65 -2.68
N GLN A 155 17.16 -20.11 -3.71
CA GLN A 155 15.72 -20.24 -3.92
C GLN A 155 15.37 -21.70 -4.25
N ASP A 156 14.26 -22.18 -3.68
CA ASP A 156 13.68 -23.52 -3.84
C ASP A 156 14.72 -24.65 -3.69
N PRO A 157 15.41 -24.74 -2.53
CA PRO A 157 16.38 -25.80 -2.30
C PRO A 157 15.70 -27.18 -2.37
N GLY A 158 16.20 -28.05 -3.24
CA GLY A 158 15.65 -29.41 -3.40
C GLY A 158 15.91 -30.31 -2.19
N GLY A 159 15.16 -31.43 -2.11
CA GLY A 159 15.42 -32.49 -1.15
C GLY A 159 14.76 -32.33 0.22
N PHE A 160 13.75 -31.45 0.34
CA PHE A 160 12.87 -31.39 1.50
C PHE A 160 11.60 -32.21 1.30
N SER A 161 11.11 -32.81 2.38
CA SER A 161 9.83 -33.50 2.44
C SER A 161 9.08 -33.05 3.69
N VAL A 162 7.80 -32.72 3.52
CA VAL A 162 6.91 -32.33 4.62
C VAL A 162 6.75 -33.49 5.61
N SER A 163 6.76 -33.15 6.88
CA SER A 163 6.47 -34.05 8.01
C SER A 163 5.30 -33.48 8.83
N ALA A 164 4.87 -34.19 9.87
CA ALA A 164 3.78 -33.72 10.72
C ALA A 164 4.04 -32.40 11.46
N THR A 165 5.31 -31.97 11.60
CA THR A 165 5.72 -30.82 12.43
C THR A 165 6.73 -29.89 11.75
N GLY A 166 6.88 -29.99 10.42
CA GLY A 166 7.91 -29.26 9.68
C GLY A 166 8.46 -30.07 8.52
N PHE A 167 9.78 -30.09 8.33
CA PHE A 167 10.42 -30.66 7.15
C PHE A 167 11.54 -31.66 7.49
N THR A 168 11.78 -32.60 6.58
CA THR A 168 12.92 -33.53 6.63
C THR A 168 13.73 -33.44 5.35
N THR A 169 15.03 -33.68 5.43
CA THR A 169 15.93 -33.73 4.26
C THR A 169 17.03 -34.76 4.47
N ALA A 170 17.51 -35.36 3.38
CA ALA A 170 18.65 -36.28 3.43
C ALA A 170 19.99 -35.56 3.72
N ASP A 171 20.05 -34.24 3.56
CA ASP A 171 21.25 -33.46 3.86
C ASP A 171 21.44 -33.32 5.38
N ALA A 172 22.51 -33.92 5.91
CA ALA A 172 22.86 -33.86 7.33
C ALA A 172 23.51 -32.52 7.73
N SER A 173 23.87 -31.66 6.78
CA SER A 173 24.62 -30.41 7.04
C SER A 173 23.85 -29.43 7.93
N TYR A 174 22.51 -29.41 7.85
CA TYR A 174 21.66 -28.54 8.66
C TYR A 174 21.78 -28.81 10.16
N THR A 175 22.11 -30.03 10.58
CA THR A 175 22.33 -30.36 12.02
C THR A 175 23.51 -29.60 12.64
N SER A 176 24.41 -29.02 11.82
CA SER A 176 25.52 -28.19 12.28
C SER A 176 25.13 -26.71 12.51
N TRP A 177 23.90 -26.34 12.16
CA TRP A 177 23.44 -24.96 12.30
C TRP A 177 23.20 -24.61 13.77
N THR A 178 23.66 -23.44 14.16
CA THR A 178 23.51 -22.90 15.52
C THR A 178 22.32 -21.97 15.57
N ASN A 179 21.76 -21.76 16.76
CA ASN A 179 20.61 -20.88 16.96
C ASN A 179 19.41 -21.27 16.08
N ALA A 180 19.09 -22.56 16.01
CA ALA A 180 17.99 -23.09 15.20
C ALA A 180 16.69 -22.28 15.37
N ALA A 181 16.38 -21.84 16.61
CA ALA A 181 15.19 -21.03 16.90
C ALA A 181 15.12 -19.66 16.18
N ARG A 182 16.23 -19.19 15.62
CA ARG A 182 16.31 -17.96 14.83
C ARG A 182 16.22 -18.21 13.33
N VAL A 183 16.40 -19.44 12.90
CA VAL A 183 16.31 -19.82 11.49
C VAL A 183 14.86 -19.82 11.10
N GLU A 184 14.56 -19.16 9.97
CA GLU A 184 13.20 -19.07 9.44
C GLU A 184 13.07 -19.94 8.20
N VAL A 185 12.00 -20.71 8.12
CA VAL A 185 11.52 -21.32 6.88
C VAL A 185 10.60 -20.31 6.21
N VAL A 186 10.83 -20.05 4.92
CA VAL A 186 9.95 -19.22 4.09
C VAL A 186 9.42 -20.05 2.94
N ALA A 187 8.14 -19.90 2.64
CA ALA A 187 7.45 -20.49 1.51
C ALA A 187 6.62 -19.44 0.80
N ASP A 188 6.82 -19.36 -0.51
CA ASP A 188 5.94 -18.63 -1.42
C ASP A 188 5.00 -19.67 -2.06
N ASN A 189 3.69 -19.56 -1.80
CA ASN A 189 2.69 -20.56 -2.22
C ASN A 189 1.40 -19.88 -2.69
N GLY A 190 1.13 -19.93 -4.00
CA GLY A 190 0.01 -19.21 -4.60
C GLY A 190 0.19 -17.69 -4.49
N TRP A 191 -0.77 -17.02 -3.86
CA TRP A 191 -0.78 -15.58 -3.58
C TRP A 191 -0.15 -15.21 -2.22
N LYS A 192 0.44 -16.17 -1.51
CA LYS A 192 0.85 -16.00 -0.11
C LYS A 192 2.36 -16.15 0.07
N GLN A 193 2.91 -15.38 1.00
CA GLN A 193 4.17 -15.69 1.65
C GLN A 193 3.91 -16.17 3.08
N LEU A 194 4.56 -17.27 3.43
CA LEU A 194 4.46 -17.91 4.74
C LEU A 194 5.85 -18.02 5.32
N ARG A 195 6.01 -17.68 6.58
CA ARG A 195 7.31 -17.71 7.25
C ARG A 195 7.14 -18.12 8.70
N CYS A 196 7.93 -19.10 9.13
CA CYS A 196 7.92 -19.56 10.51
C CYS A 196 9.35 -19.76 11.03
N PRO A 197 9.65 -19.36 12.27
CA PRO A 197 10.87 -19.79 12.93
C PRO A 197 10.86 -21.31 13.14
N LEU A 198 12.05 -21.92 13.16
CA LEU A 198 12.19 -23.30 13.59
C LEU A 198 12.09 -23.39 15.11
N ALA A 199 11.62 -24.53 15.65
CA ALA A 199 11.81 -24.88 17.05
C ALA A 199 13.16 -25.58 17.26
N SER A 200 13.56 -26.46 16.33
CA SER A 200 14.80 -27.22 16.43
C SER A 200 15.26 -27.78 15.08
N ILE A 201 16.55 -28.11 15.00
CA ILE A 201 17.13 -28.93 13.93
C ILE A 201 17.80 -30.13 14.59
N THR A 202 17.43 -31.34 14.20
CA THR A 202 17.94 -32.60 14.78
C THR A 202 18.30 -33.61 13.70
N PRO A 203 19.10 -34.65 14.00
CA PRO A 203 19.32 -35.74 13.06
C PRO A 203 18.00 -36.44 12.68
N GLY A 204 17.78 -36.67 11.39
CA GLY A 204 16.58 -37.35 10.90
C GLY A 204 16.54 -38.83 11.31
N ALA A 205 15.34 -39.38 11.53
CA ALA A 205 15.14 -40.77 11.96
C ALA A 205 15.74 -41.81 11.00
N SER A 206 15.86 -41.47 9.71
CA SER A 206 16.43 -42.31 8.65
C SER A 206 17.77 -41.78 8.14
N GLY A 207 18.45 -40.90 8.91
CA GLY A 207 19.59 -40.10 8.46
C GLY A 207 19.17 -38.71 7.96
N GLY A 208 20.15 -37.85 7.66
CA GLY A 208 19.91 -36.46 7.25
C GLY A 208 19.50 -35.55 8.41
N SER A 209 18.65 -34.55 8.14
CA SER A 209 18.18 -33.55 9.11
C SER A 209 16.65 -33.51 9.19
N ALA A 210 16.13 -33.30 10.40
CA ALA A 210 14.74 -32.97 10.69
C ALA A 210 14.68 -31.53 11.22
N LEU A 211 13.91 -30.68 10.54
CA LEU A 211 13.69 -29.27 10.84
C LEU A 211 12.27 -29.15 11.40
N THR A 212 12.15 -29.11 12.73
CA THR A 212 10.87 -28.90 13.40
C THR A 212 10.56 -27.42 13.40
N VAL A 213 9.42 -27.04 12.82
CA VAL A 213 8.91 -25.66 12.82
C VAL A 213 8.34 -25.32 14.21
N ASP A 214 8.34 -24.05 14.59
CA ASP A 214 7.64 -23.61 15.80
C ASP A 214 6.19 -24.14 15.81
N PRO A 215 5.75 -24.86 16.85
CA PRO A 215 4.42 -25.47 16.87
C PRO A 215 3.28 -24.45 16.78
N GLY A 216 3.44 -23.26 17.37
CA GLY A 216 2.43 -22.21 17.31
C GLY A 216 2.26 -21.69 15.89
N CYS A 217 3.37 -21.35 15.24
CA CYS A 217 3.36 -20.91 13.84
C CYS A 217 2.88 -22.03 12.90
N TRP A 218 3.35 -23.27 13.09
CA TRP A 218 2.94 -24.43 12.28
C TRP A 218 1.44 -24.69 12.37
N ASN A 219 0.87 -24.66 13.59
CA ASN A 219 -0.56 -24.87 13.81
C ASN A 219 -1.38 -23.75 13.18
N ASN A 220 -0.98 -22.49 13.36
CA ASN A 220 -1.63 -21.36 12.69
C ASN A 220 -1.65 -21.63 11.18
N ASN A 221 -0.50 -21.99 10.61
CA ASN A 221 -0.34 -22.23 9.17
C ASN A 221 -1.17 -23.41 8.60
N HIS A 222 -1.74 -24.29 9.42
CA HIS A 222 -2.41 -25.52 8.95
C HIS A 222 -3.81 -25.73 9.54
N THR A 223 -4.31 -24.80 10.36
CA THR A 223 -5.62 -24.93 11.01
C THR A 223 -6.57 -23.87 10.49
N SER A 224 -7.74 -24.29 10.01
CA SER A 224 -8.79 -23.38 9.58
C SER A 224 -9.28 -22.53 10.75
N VAL A 225 -9.37 -21.22 10.53
CA VAL A 225 -10.00 -20.30 11.48
C VAL A 225 -11.52 -20.35 11.27
N PRO A 226 -12.34 -20.37 12.35
CA PRO A 226 -13.79 -20.35 12.25
C PRO A 226 -14.30 -18.91 12.04
N ASP A 227 -13.74 -18.19 11.07
CA ASP A 227 -14.21 -16.87 10.65
C ASP A 227 -14.42 -16.89 9.12
N PRO A 228 -15.67 -16.95 8.64
CA PRO A 228 -15.97 -17.03 7.22
C PRO A 228 -15.64 -15.74 6.46
N SER A 229 -15.49 -14.59 7.16
CA SER A 229 -15.08 -13.31 6.56
C SER A 229 -13.55 -13.18 6.39
N PHE A 230 -12.80 -14.13 6.96
CA PHE A 230 -11.34 -14.19 6.93
C PHE A 230 -10.86 -15.65 6.76
N PRO A 231 -11.03 -16.25 5.55
CA PRO A 231 -10.75 -17.67 5.34
C PRO A 231 -9.24 -18.00 5.43
N PHE A 232 -8.79 -18.44 6.61
CA PHE A 232 -7.38 -18.76 6.89
C PHE A 232 -6.93 -20.15 6.38
N ASN A 233 -5.62 -20.42 6.45
CA ASN A 233 -4.97 -21.66 6.00
C ASN A 233 -5.67 -22.97 6.42
N GLY A 234 -5.55 -23.99 5.56
CA GLY A 234 -6.23 -25.28 5.73
C GLY A 234 -7.38 -25.47 4.74
N ALA A 235 -8.01 -26.65 4.73
CA ALA A 235 -9.15 -26.97 3.86
C ALA A 235 -8.97 -26.71 2.34
N GLY A 236 -7.74 -26.80 1.81
CA GLY A 236 -7.45 -26.63 0.38
C GLY A 236 -6.81 -25.30 -0.02
N LEU A 237 -6.64 -24.37 0.94
CA LEU A 237 -5.91 -23.11 0.72
C LEU A 237 -4.38 -23.28 0.86
N PRO A 238 -3.57 -22.39 0.25
CA PRO A 238 -2.11 -22.47 0.34
C PRO A 238 -1.61 -22.44 1.79
N SER A 239 -0.72 -23.38 2.13
CA SER A 239 -0.15 -23.57 3.47
C SER A 239 1.36 -23.79 3.40
N LEU A 240 2.04 -23.85 4.54
CA LEU A 240 3.48 -24.06 4.64
C LEU A 240 3.85 -25.52 4.33
N ASP A 241 3.76 -25.87 3.05
CA ASP A 241 3.95 -27.23 2.52
C ASP A 241 5.27 -27.40 1.73
N ARG A 242 6.08 -26.35 1.65
CA ARG A 242 7.34 -26.33 0.90
C ARG A 242 8.37 -25.42 1.57
N VAL A 243 9.60 -25.50 1.08
CA VAL A 243 10.69 -24.61 1.47
C VAL A 243 11.13 -23.84 0.24
N THR A 244 10.78 -22.56 0.18
CA THR A 244 11.27 -21.64 -0.84
C THR A 244 12.65 -21.11 -0.47
N ARG A 245 12.89 -20.86 0.82
CA ARG A 245 14.23 -20.58 1.36
C ARG A 245 14.28 -20.84 2.86
N LEU A 246 15.49 -21.10 3.35
CA LEU A 246 15.84 -21.00 4.76
C LEU A 246 16.72 -19.77 4.95
N GLU A 247 16.52 -19.01 6.03
CA GLU A 247 17.30 -17.80 6.28
C GLU A 247 17.66 -17.60 7.76
N ASN A 248 18.49 -16.59 8.00
CA ASN A 248 18.94 -16.13 9.30
C ASN A 248 19.83 -17.12 10.08
N ALA A 249 20.73 -17.82 9.37
CA ALA A 249 21.78 -18.64 9.98
C ALA A 249 23.17 -18.10 9.62
N TYR A 250 24.10 -18.06 10.59
CA TYR A 250 25.49 -17.67 10.34
C TYR A 250 26.16 -18.60 9.31
N GLN A 251 25.81 -19.88 9.33
CA GLN A 251 26.32 -20.92 8.43
C GLN A 251 25.99 -20.64 6.96
N LEU A 252 24.98 -19.81 6.68
CA LEU A 252 24.59 -19.39 5.34
C LEU A 252 25.38 -18.15 4.86
N LEU A 253 26.09 -17.46 5.76
CA LEU A 253 26.79 -16.23 5.43
C LEU A 253 28.05 -16.51 4.60
N GLY A 254 28.09 -15.96 3.39
CA GLY A 254 29.27 -16.08 2.52
C GLY A 254 29.15 -15.42 1.15
N THR A 255 27.95 -15.05 0.72
CA THR A 255 27.74 -14.35 -0.55
C THR A 255 27.87 -12.83 -0.36
N PRO A 256 28.57 -12.11 -1.26
CA PRO A 256 28.65 -10.65 -1.19
C PRO A 256 27.27 -9.98 -1.12
N GLY A 257 27.13 -8.98 -0.25
CA GLY A 257 25.88 -8.31 0.06
C GLY A 257 25.02 -9.01 1.13
N GLN A 258 25.44 -10.17 1.67
CA GLN A 258 24.71 -10.83 2.75
C GLN A 258 25.10 -10.34 4.14
N PHE A 259 24.13 -10.35 5.07
CA PHE A 259 24.36 -10.06 6.48
C PHE A 259 23.74 -11.09 7.42
N TYR A 260 24.27 -11.16 8.64
CA TYR A 260 23.71 -11.90 9.78
C TYR A 260 23.85 -11.07 11.05
N LEU A 261 22.77 -10.91 11.80
CA LEU A 261 22.75 -10.17 13.06
C LEU A 261 22.68 -11.17 14.23
N ASP A 262 23.72 -11.19 15.06
CA ASP A 262 23.69 -11.85 16.36
C ASP A 262 23.50 -10.81 17.46
N GLY A 263 22.24 -10.43 17.68
CA GLY A 263 21.86 -9.43 18.68
C GLY A 263 22.26 -9.80 20.11
N ASP A 264 22.20 -11.08 20.46
CA ASP A 264 22.55 -11.56 21.81
C ASP A 264 24.05 -11.42 22.07
N ALA A 265 24.87 -11.77 21.07
CA ALA A 265 26.31 -11.59 21.14
C ALA A 265 26.72 -10.11 20.98
N GLY A 266 25.87 -9.27 20.39
CA GLY A 266 26.12 -7.86 20.12
C GLY A 266 26.99 -7.64 18.89
N TYR A 267 26.78 -8.44 17.82
CA TYR A 267 27.56 -8.32 16.58
C TYR A 267 26.68 -8.37 15.32
N LEU A 268 26.96 -7.45 14.40
CA LEU A 268 26.51 -7.51 13.01
C LEU A 268 27.64 -8.10 12.16
N TYR A 269 27.33 -9.11 11.35
CA TYR A 269 28.23 -9.71 10.38
C TYR A 269 27.78 -9.36 8.97
N TYR A 270 28.74 -9.04 8.08
CA TYR A 270 28.47 -8.62 6.71
C TYR A 270 29.56 -9.11 5.75
N VAL A 271 29.17 -9.51 4.54
CA VAL A 271 30.09 -9.79 3.44
C VAL A 271 30.01 -8.63 2.45
N PRO A 272 31.00 -7.73 2.38
CA PRO A 272 30.93 -6.58 1.49
C PRO A 272 30.86 -6.97 0.02
N ARG A 273 30.08 -6.21 -0.75
CA ARG A 273 30.01 -6.29 -2.21
C ARG A 273 31.32 -5.81 -2.84
N PRO A 274 31.60 -6.22 -4.09
CA PRO A 274 32.71 -5.65 -4.84
C PRO A 274 32.64 -4.11 -4.87
N GLY A 275 33.69 -3.45 -4.40
CA GLY A 275 33.79 -1.99 -4.39
C GLY A 275 33.42 -1.30 -3.07
N GLU A 276 32.75 -1.99 -2.15
CA GLU A 276 32.39 -1.43 -0.83
C GLU A 276 33.61 -1.33 0.09
N ASP A 277 33.89 -0.14 0.62
CA ASP A 277 34.93 0.13 1.61
C ASP A 277 34.28 0.32 2.99
N LEU A 278 34.20 -0.75 3.78
CA LEU A 278 33.54 -0.73 5.11
C LEU A 278 34.20 0.19 6.14
N ALA A 279 35.36 0.79 5.85
CA ALA A 279 35.93 1.85 6.69
C ALA A 279 35.26 3.21 6.47
N LYS A 280 34.53 3.38 5.36
CA LYS A 280 33.86 4.62 4.94
C LYS A 280 32.38 4.45 4.63
N ALA A 281 31.94 3.21 4.43
CA ALA A 281 30.58 2.89 4.06
C ALA A 281 29.57 3.45 5.06
N ASP A 282 28.45 3.94 4.53
CA ASP A 282 27.30 4.31 5.33
C ASP A 282 26.46 3.06 5.63
N VAL A 283 26.47 2.60 6.88
CA VAL A 283 25.76 1.38 7.29
C VAL A 283 24.62 1.73 8.23
N GLU A 284 23.40 1.59 7.70
CA GLU A 284 22.15 1.86 8.41
C GLU A 284 21.53 0.52 8.85
N LEU A 285 21.41 0.33 10.17
CA LEU A 285 20.73 -0.81 10.78
C LEU A 285 19.42 -0.34 11.40
N PRO A 286 18.28 -0.47 10.71
CA PRO A 286 16.97 -0.13 11.26
C PRO A 286 16.69 -0.77 12.63
N VAL A 287 16.12 -0.02 13.56
CA VAL A 287 15.73 -0.52 14.90
C VAL A 287 14.36 -0.03 15.37
N ALA A 288 13.76 0.94 14.69
CA ALA A 288 12.41 1.44 14.97
C ALA A 288 11.41 0.90 13.93
N PRO A 289 10.19 0.49 14.32
CA PRO A 289 9.14 0.12 13.37
C PRO A 289 8.45 1.32 12.74
N GLU A 290 8.45 2.46 13.42
CA GLU A 290 7.62 3.62 13.09
C GLU A 290 8.42 4.90 13.27
N LEU A 291 8.15 5.90 12.42
CA LEU A 291 8.79 7.21 12.46
C LEU A 291 7.79 8.34 12.73
N LEU A 292 6.56 8.18 12.27
CA LEU A 292 5.48 9.15 12.44
C LEU A 292 4.19 8.41 12.77
N ASP A 293 3.57 8.83 13.87
CA ASP A 293 2.28 8.33 14.35
C ASP A 293 1.36 9.55 14.54
N VAL A 294 0.36 9.66 13.68
CA VAL A 294 -0.65 10.72 13.68
C VAL A 294 -1.98 10.09 14.07
N SER A 295 -2.30 10.16 15.35
CA SER A 295 -3.41 9.40 15.92
C SER A 295 -4.46 10.30 16.58
N GLY A 296 -5.72 10.10 16.21
CA GLY A 296 -6.86 10.58 16.99
C GLY A 296 -6.92 9.89 18.35
N THR A 297 -7.97 10.16 19.11
CA THR A 297 -8.23 9.38 20.34
C THR A 297 -8.59 7.94 19.98
N PRO A 298 -8.18 6.93 20.77
CA PRO A 298 -8.57 5.55 20.56
C PRO A 298 -10.09 5.40 20.46
N GLY A 299 -10.56 4.68 19.45
CA GLY A 299 -11.99 4.46 19.22
C GLY A 299 -12.33 3.14 18.55
N HIS A 300 -11.36 2.22 18.41
CA HIS A 300 -11.69 0.82 18.13
C HIS A 300 -12.06 0.16 19.44
N LEU A 301 -13.30 -0.29 19.53
CA LEU A 301 -13.92 -0.73 20.76
C LEU A 301 -14.38 -2.16 20.51
N ALA A 302 -13.66 -3.11 21.10
CA ALA A 302 -14.07 -4.50 21.04
C ALA A 302 -15.51 -4.61 21.56
N PRO A 303 -16.45 -5.13 20.75
CA PRO A 303 -17.82 -5.26 21.19
C PRO A 303 -17.89 -6.26 22.35
N LEU A 304 -18.75 -5.93 23.30
CA LEU A 304 -19.04 -6.72 24.48
C LEU A 304 -20.38 -7.39 24.25
N ASP A 305 -20.40 -8.69 24.49
CA ASP A 305 -21.57 -9.53 24.25
C ASP A 305 -22.78 -9.10 25.09
N ASP A 306 -23.99 -9.38 24.60
CA ASP A 306 -25.23 -9.12 25.34
C ASP A 306 -25.37 -9.99 26.61
N THR A 307 -24.52 -11.02 26.75
CA THR A 307 -24.33 -11.81 27.95
C THR A 307 -23.35 -11.20 28.97
N ASP A 308 -22.72 -10.05 28.66
CA ASP A 308 -21.83 -9.34 29.59
C ASP A 308 -22.56 -9.05 30.93
N TRP A 309 -21.88 -9.31 32.04
CA TRP A 309 -22.47 -9.24 33.39
C TRP A 309 -23.03 -7.86 33.77
N ARG A 310 -22.68 -6.79 33.04
CA ARG A 310 -23.21 -5.44 33.24
C ARG A 310 -24.55 -5.20 32.53
N ALA A 311 -24.96 -6.08 31.62
CA ALA A 311 -26.25 -6.03 30.96
C ALA A 311 -27.37 -6.45 31.94
N THR A 312 -28.50 -5.76 31.86
CA THR A 312 -29.67 -6.01 32.70
C THR A 312 -30.93 -6.00 31.86
N TYR A 313 -31.87 -6.89 32.17
CA TYR A 313 -33.11 -7.07 31.41
C TYR A 313 -34.32 -6.93 32.35
N THR A 314 -35.22 -6.02 32.00
CA THR A 314 -36.44 -5.72 32.75
C THR A 314 -37.66 -6.07 31.90
N GLY A 315 -38.57 -6.87 32.45
CA GLY A 315 -39.75 -7.37 31.74
C GLY A 315 -39.63 -8.85 31.36
N SER A 316 -40.25 -9.25 30.26
CA SER A 316 -40.23 -10.64 29.79
C SER A 316 -39.30 -10.81 28.60
N TRP A 317 -38.05 -11.16 28.89
CA TRP A 317 -37.01 -11.39 27.89
C TRP A 317 -36.82 -12.87 27.60
N SER A 318 -36.41 -13.17 26.38
CA SER A 318 -35.99 -14.50 25.93
C SER A 318 -34.58 -14.42 25.37
N TYR A 319 -33.91 -15.55 25.35
CA TYR A 319 -32.56 -15.72 24.82
C TYR A 319 -32.62 -16.70 23.65
N SER A 320 -31.88 -16.42 22.58
CA SER A 320 -31.77 -17.27 21.41
C SER A 320 -30.31 -17.48 21.08
N ASP A 321 -29.85 -18.73 21.06
CA ASP A 321 -28.49 -19.13 20.73
C ASP A 321 -28.40 -19.91 19.42
N GLY A 322 -27.18 -20.12 18.92
CA GLY A 322 -26.90 -20.86 17.69
C GLY A 322 -27.46 -20.18 16.44
N ARG A 323 -27.56 -18.84 16.45
CA ARG A 323 -28.04 -18.05 15.32
C ARG A 323 -26.94 -17.96 14.26
N HIS A 324 -27.27 -18.28 13.03
CA HIS A 324 -26.38 -18.12 11.88
C HIS A 324 -26.77 -16.85 11.10
N LEU A 325 -26.74 -15.71 11.78
CA LEU A 325 -27.14 -14.41 11.21
C LEU A 325 -26.05 -13.32 11.36
N GLY A 326 -24.90 -13.68 11.93
CA GLY A 326 -23.80 -12.75 12.14
C GLY A 326 -23.73 -12.10 13.50
N ASP A 327 -24.60 -12.49 14.43
CA ASP A 327 -24.61 -11.95 15.79
C ASP A 327 -23.27 -12.22 16.49
N LEU A 328 -22.85 -11.30 17.34
CA LEU A 328 -21.74 -11.54 18.27
C LEU A 328 -22.11 -12.75 19.13
N GLY A 329 -21.16 -13.66 19.36
CA GLY A 329 -21.44 -14.89 20.11
C GLY A 329 -22.39 -15.91 19.44
N ALA A 330 -22.97 -15.56 18.27
CA ALA A 330 -24.05 -16.31 17.61
C ALA A 330 -25.33 -16.42 18.46
N ASP A 331 -25.62 -15.40 19.26
CA ASP A 331 -26.74 -15.33 20.18
C ASP A 331 -27.30 -13.91 20.35
N VAL A 332 -28.50 -13.81 20.93
CA VAL A 332 -29.16 -12.52 21.28
C VAL A 332 -30.15 -12.69 22.42
N HIS A 333 -30.40 -11.60 23.13
CA HIS A 333 -31.55 -11.38 23.99
C HIS A 333 -32.61 -10.57 23.24
N TYR A 334 -33.87 -10.99 23.36
CA TYR A 334 -34.98 -10.31 22.71
C TYR A 334 -36.26 -10.26 23.56
N THR A 335 -37.13 -9.32 23.21
CA THR A 335 -38.50 -9.23 23.73
C THR A 335 -39.50 -8.86 22.64
N ARG A 336 -40.76 -9.28 22.83
CA ARG A 336 -41.91 -8.89 21.98
C ARG A 336 -42.86 -7.90 22.65
N ASN A 337 -42.66 -7.58 23.93
CA ASN A 337 -43.62 -6.76 24.67
C ASN A 337 -43.17 -5.30 24.73
N ASN A 338 -44.01 -4.39 24.25
CA ASN A 338 -43.76 -2.96 24.43
C ASN A 338 -43.71 -2.60 25.92
N GLY A 339 -42.72 -1.78 26.30
CA GLY A 339 -42.43 -1.41 27.68
C GLY A 339 -41.34 -2.24 28.36
N ASP A 340 -41.00 -3.41 27.82
CA ASP A 340 -39.82 -4.16 28.25
C ASP A 340 -38.55 -3.40 27.86
N ALA A 341 -37.49 -3.56 28.65
CA ALA A 341 -36.27 -2.78 28.48
C ALA A 341 -35.01 -3.57 28.84
N PHE A 342 -33.90 -3.25 28.19
CA PHE A 342 -32.57 -3.61 28.67
C PHE A 342 -31.85 -2.35 29.16
N GLY A 343 -30.83 -2.55 29.98
CA GLY A 343 -29.93 -1.50 30.43
C GLY A 343 -28.49 -1.99 30.54
N TYR A 344 -27.55 -1.07 30.36
CA TYR A 344 -26.13 -1.35 30.43
C TYR A 344 -25.40 -0.24 31.15
N THR A 345 -24.55 -0.59 32.11
CA THR A 345 -23.75 0.38 32.88
C THR A 345 -22.31 0.33 32.40
N PHE A 346 -21.75 1.48 32.07
CA PHE A 346 -20.40 1.61 31.53
C PHE A 346 -19.67 2.80 32.14
N THR A 347 -18.34 2.78 32.06
CA THR A 347 -17.50 3.94 32.37
C THR A 347 -16.88 4.45 31.08
N GLY A 348 -17.14 5.70 30.71
CA GLY A 348 -16.67 6.28 29.47
C GLY A 348 -17.33 7.61 29.15
N THR A 349 -17.28 8.01 27.89
CA THR A 349 -17.92 9.21 27.34
C THR A 349 -19.02 8.87 26.33
N GLY A 350 -19.28 7.58 26.09
CA GLY A 350 -20.33 7.13 25.19
C GLY A 350 -20.46 5.61 25.11
N LEU A 351 -21.45 5.15 24.34
CA LEU A 351 -21.78 3.74 24.12
C LEU A 351 -22.53 3.61 22.79
N GLN A 352 -22.25 2.56 22.04
CA GLN A 352 -23.15 2.05 21.00
C GLN A 352 -23.78 0.73 21.46
N VAL A 353 -25.04 0.49 21.05
CA VAL A 353 -25.69 -0.82 21.18
C VAL A 353 -25.77 -1.44 19.80
N LEU A 354 -25.27 -2.66 19.70
CA LEU A 354 -25.38 -3.51 18.53
C LEU A 354 -26.69 -4.31 18.62
N THR A 355 -27.46 -4.25 17.55
CA THR A 355 -28.73 -4.97 17.39
C THR A 355 -28.89 -5.36 15.93
N GLU A 356 -29.89 -6.17 15.60
CA GLU A 356 -30.26 -6.35 14.20
C GLU A 356 -31.27 -5.30 13.74
N THR A 357 -31.25 -4.98 12.45
CA THR A 357 -32.33 -4.23 11.80
C THR A 357 -33.11 -5.16 10.89
N ASN A 358 -34.44 -5.08 10.83
CA ASN A 358 -35.26 -5.79 9.84
C ASN A 358 -36.70 -5.22 9.79
N THR A 359 -37.55 -5.75 8.92
CA THR A 359 -38.95 -5.31 8.76
C THR A 359 -39.87 -5.57 9.98
N ASP A 360 -39.53 -6.55 10.82
CA ASP A 360 -40.20 -6.92 12.07
C ASP A 360 -39.67 -6.18 13.32
N GLU A 361 -38.59 -5.40 13.17
CA GLU A 361 -38.10 -4.50 14.20
C GLU A 361 -38.93 -3.22 14.30
N GLY A 362 -38.64 -2.39 15.30
CA GLY A 362 -39.35 -1.13 15.48
C GLY A 362 -38.70 -0.14 16.42
N ASP A 363 -39.52 0.80 16.88
CA ASP A 363 -39.07 1.94 17.66
C ASP A 363 -38.63 1.51 19.07
N MET A 364 -37.56 2.15 19.55
CA MET A 364 -37.02 1.99 20.89
C MET A 364 -36.66 3.35 21.50
N ASP A 365 -37.09 3.56 22.73
CA ASP A 365 -36.80 4.77 23.49
C ASP A 365 -35.48 4.62 24.25
N VAL A 366 -34.53 5.50 23.98
CA VAL A 366 -33.19 5.50 24.57
C VAL A 366 -33.11 6.50 25.70
N TYR A 367 -32.77 6.05 26.89
CA TYR A 367 -32.54 6.85 28.09
C TYR A 367 -31.07 6.74 28.50
N VAL A 368 -30.50 7.85 28.97
CA VAL A 368 -29.16 7.89 29.56
C VAL A 368 -29.30 8.56 30.91
N ASP A 369 -28.82 7.89 31.96
CA ASP A 369 -28.90 8.34 33.36
C ASP A 369 -30.32 8.73 33.76
N GLY A 370 -31.30 7.94 33.31
CA GLY A 370 -32.73 8.13 33.57
C GLY A 370 -33.42 9.19 32.70
N VAL A 371 -32.69 9.91 31.85
CA VAL A 371 -33.25 10.96 30.97
C VAL A 371 -33.41 10.43 29.55
N LYS A 372 -34.62 10.51 28.98
CA LYS A 372 -34.87 10.16 27.58
C LYS A 372 -34.05 11.07 26.66
N LYS A 373 -33.19 10.49 25.82
CA LYS A 373 -32.35 11.21 24.86
C LYS A 373 -32.96 11.22 23.47
N GLN A 374 -33.43 10.06 23.01
CA GLN A 374 -33.94 9.89 21.65
C GLN A 374 -34.91 8.70 21.58
N THR A 375 -35.67 8.66 20.49
CA THR A 375 -36.35 7.44 20.01
C THR A 375 -35.71 7.11 18.67
N VAL A 376 -35.21 5.88 18.53
CA VAL A 376 -34.60 5.36 17.29
C VAL A 376 -35.38 4.13 16.85
N SER A 377 -35.23 3.71 15.60
CA SER A 377 -35.93 2.55 15.05
C SER A 377 -34.92 1.59 14.46
N ALA A 378 -35.03 0.31 14.80
CA ALA A 378 -34.30 -0.76 14.12
C ALA A 378 -35.04 -1.27 12.88
N LYS A 379 -36.17 -0.66 12.52
CA LYS A 379 -36.93 -1.07 11.33
C LYS A 379 -36.20 -0.71 10.03
N SER A 380 -35.91 -1.71 9.22
CA SER A 380 -35.31 -1.57 7.89
C SER A 380 -36.01 -2.48 6.87
N ALA A 381 -35.71 -2.32 5.58
CA ALA A 381 -36.20 -3.23 4.54
C ALA A 381 -35.43 -4.56 4.47
N GLU A 382 -34.22 -4.59 5.03
CA GLU A 382 -33.29 -5.73 4.97
C GLU A 382 -32.82 -6.14 6.36
N ARG A 383 -32.65 -7.44 6.58
CA ARG A 383 -32.11 -7.95 7.85
C ARG A 383 -30.60 -7.72 7.92
N LEU A 384 -30.10 -6.95 8.87
CA LEU A 384 -28.64 -6.77 9.07
C LEU A 384 -28.33 -6.96 10.56
N ALA A 385 -27.40 -7.85 10.92
CA ALA A 385 -26.93 -8.06 12.29
C ALA A 385 -25.81 -7.08 12.68
N GLN A 386 -25.45 -7.01 13.97
CA GLN A 386 -24.38 -6.13 14.50
C GLN A 386 -24.49 -4.63 14.13
N GLN A 387 -25.71 -4.11 14.00
CA GLN A 387 -25.95 -2.71 13.63
C GLN A 387 -25.97 -1.80 14.85
N ALA A 388 -25.16 -0.73 14.83
CA ALA A 388 -25.11 0.29 15.87
C ALA A 388 -26.30 1.28 15.84
N VAL A 389 -27.53 0.78 16.00
CA VAL A 389 -28.78 1.58 15.92
C VAL A 389 -28.90 2.60 17.05
N VAL A 390 -28.39 2.26 18.23
CA VAL A 390 -28.31 3.19 19.37
C VAL A 390 -26.87 3.66 19.49
N SER A 391 -26.66 4.98 19.41
CA SER A 391 -25.36 5.60 19.63
C SER A 391 -25.53 6.81 20.55
N VAL A 392 -24.77 6.80 21.65
CA VAL A 392 -24.73 7.88 22.63
C VAL A 392 -23.28 8.30 22.77
N THR A 393 -22.98 9.57 22.48
CA THR A 393 -21.62 10.12 22.54
C THR A 393 -21.61 11.47 23.28
N GLY A 394 -20.42 11.97 23.61
CA GLY A 394 -20.25 13.30 24.20
C GLY A 394 -20.69 13.42 25.67
N LEU A 395 -20.79 12.30 26.39
CA LEU A 395 -21.03 12.30 27.82
C LEU A 395 -19.77 12.77 28.57
N ALA A 396 -19.94 13.33 29.76
CA ALA A 396 -18.82 13.63 30.64
C ALA A 396 -18.11 12.32 31.01
N LYS A 397 -16.78 12.29 31.08
CA LYS A 397 -16.07 11.06 31.45
C LYS A 397 -16.49 10.59 32.85
N GLY A 398 -17.12 9.42 32.93
CA GLY A 398 -17.66 8.91 34.18
C GLY A 398 -18.47 7.64 34.00
N GLU A 399 -19.10 7.19 35.08
CA GLU A 399 -20.07 6.09 35.04
C GLU A 399 -21.41 6.60 34.50
N HIS A 400 -21.99 5.84 33.58
CA HIS A 400 -23.27 6.11 32.96
C HIS A 400 -24.09 4.82 32.83
N THR A 401 -25.41 4.98 32.80
CA THR A 401 -26.34 3.88 32.52
C THR A 401 -27.21 4.22 31.33
N ILE A 402 -27.16 3.38 30.29
CA ILE A 402 -28.16 3.39 29.22
C ILE A 402 -29.34 2.50 29.63
N ARG A 403 -30.55 2.90 29.24
CA ARG A 403 -31.75 2.06 29.28
C ARG A 403 -32.51 2.24 27.98
N VAL A 404 -32.74 1.14 27.27
CA VAL A 404 -33.43 1.14 25.97
C VAL A 404 -34.74 0.36 26.13
N VAL A 405 -35.84 0.98 25.74
CA VAL A 405 -37.21 0.47 25.98
C VAL A 405 -37.89 0.20 24.66
N LYS A 406 -38.47 -0.99 24.50
CA LYS A 406 -39.26 -1.33 23.32
C LYS A 406 -40.50 -0.43 23.25
N ALA A 407 -40.67 0.30 22.15
CA ALA A 407 -41.79 1.20 21.91
C ALA A 407 -42.69 0.76 20.74
N GLY A 408 -42.14 0.02 19.76
CA GLY A 408 -42.89 -0.51 18.62
C GLY A 408 -42.19 -1.70 17.95
N GLY A 409 -42.79 -2.22 16.85
CA GLY A 409 -42.32 -3.41 16.13
C GLY A 409 -42.74 -4.73 16.78
N ASP A 410 -42.41 -5.86 16.15
CA ASP A 410 -42.66 -7.19 16.70
C ASP A 410 -41.57 -7.58 17.70
N TYR A 411 -40.31 -7.17 17.47
CA TYR A 411 -39.17 -7.46 18.34
C TYR A 411 -38.42 -6.20 18.80
N LEU A 412 -37.68 -6.35 19.88
CA LEU A 412 -36.51 -5.55 20.24
C LEU A 412 -35.42 -6.56 20.59
N LEU A 413 -34.28 -6.48 19.92
CA LEU A 413 -33.12 -7.32 20.16
C LEU A 413 -31.94 -6.49 20.65
N VAL A 414 -31.02 -7.16 21.34
CA VAL A 414 -29.67 -6.68 21.60
C VAL A 414 -28.71 -7.85 21.42
N ASP A 415 -27.60 -7.54 20.77
CA ASP A 415 -26.52 -8.47 20.41
C ASP A 415 -25.22 -8.09 21.13
N GLY A 416 -24.97 -6.79 21.28
CA GLY A 416 -23.82 -6.37 22.06
C GLY A 416 -23.71 -4.87 22.31
N PHE A 417 -22.56 -4.48 22.84
CA PHE A 417 -22.28 -3.14 23.32
C PHE A 417 -20.86 -2.70 22.97
N THR A 418 -20.70 -1.44 22.61
CA THR A 418 -19.41 -0.87 22.24
C THR A 418 -19.16 0.38 23.08
N VAL A 419 -18.35 0.27 24.13
CA VAL A 419 -18.14 1.34 25.14
C VAL A 419 -17.10 2.33 24.66
N ILE A 420 -17.45 3.62 24.55
CA ILE A 420 -16.53 4.69 24.17
C ILE A 420 -15.84 5.23 25.43
N PRO A 421 -14.55 4.94 25.68
CA PRO A 421 -13.88 5.25 26.95
C PRO A 421 -13.48 6.73 27.07
N ASP A 422 -13.27 7.41 25.94
CA ASP A 422 -12.94 8.83 25.86
C ASP A 422 -13.51 9.46 24.59
N VAL A 423 -13.55 10.80 24.53
CA VAL A 423 -14.15 11.53 23.40
C VAL A 423 -13.48 11.10 22.11
N VAL A 424 -14.24 10.49 21.19
CA VAL A 424 -13.76 10.14 19.86
C VAL A 424 -13.53 11.42 19.07
N ALA A 425 -12.27 11.81 18.94
CA ALA A 425 -11.85 13.00 18.22
C ALA A 425 -10.73 12.63 17.22
N PRO A 426 -10.89 12.97 15.93
CA PRO A 426 -9.82 12.79 14.97
C PRO A 426 -8.68 13.77 15.25
N VAL A 427 -7.47 13.37 14.90
CA VAL A 427 -6.38 14.32 14.65
C VAL A 427 -6.58 14.92 13.26
N HIS A 428 -6.45 16.23 13.09
CA HIS A 428 -6.90 16.86 11.85
C HIS A 428 -6.13 18.09 11.40
N ASP A 429 -6.22 18.40 10.09
CA ASP A 429 -5.65 19.60 9.47
C ASP A 429 -4.12 19.72 9.64
N ILE A 430 -3.40 18.62 9.42
CA ILE A 430 -1.92 18.54 9.47
C ILE A 430 -1.37 18.19 8.09
N ALA A 431 -0.31 18.86 7.66
CA ALA A 431 0.36 18.59 6.39
C ALA A 431 1.87 18.33 6.57
N PHE A 432 2.41 17.43 5.74
CA PHE A 432 3.82 17.08 5.64
C PHE A 432 4.30 17.30 4.21
N GLU A 433 5.35 18.10 4.04
CA GLU A 433 5.83 18.52 2.71
C GLU A 433 7.35 18.31 2.56
N GLY A 434 7.77 17.54 1.54
CA GLY A 434 9.20 17.41 1.19
C GLY A 434 10.07 16.63 2.20
N ILE A 435 9.47 15.85 3.10
CA ILE A 435 10.18 15.09 4.14
C ILE A 435 10.54 13.69 3.65
N THR A 436 11.73 13.20 4.01
CA THR A 436 12.11 11.79 3.81
C THR A 436 11.87 10.98 5.08
N PHE A 437 11.21 9.83 4.96
CA PHE A 437 11.06 8.81 5.99
C PHE A 437 11.84 7.56 5.56
N ALA A 438 12.77 7.08 6.39
CA ALA A 438 13.60 5.94 6.01
C ALA A 438 14.02 5.03 7.17
N TYR A 439 14.38 3.80 6.83
CA TYR A 439 15.08 2.86 7.71
C TYR A 439 14.27 2.40 8.93
N THR A 440 13.09 1.84 8.71
CA THR A 440 12.30 1.13 9.73
C THR A 440 12.49 -0.40 9.66
N THR A 441 12.14 -1.12 10.72
CA THR A 441 12.16 -2.61 10.77
C THR A 441 10.98 -3.17 11.53
N TRP A 442 10.54 -4.37 11.21
CA TRP A 442 9.51 -5.07 11.98
C TRP A 442 9.96 -6.48 12.36
N THR A 443 10.17 -6.72 13.65
CA THR A 443 10.82 -7.95 14.12
C THR A 443 9.84 -9.06 14.54
N ALA A 444 8.52 -8.79 14.59
CA ALA A 444 7.53 -9.77 15.06
C ALA A 444 7.59 -11.11 14.29
N PRO A 445 7.83 -11.15 12.96
CA PRO A 445 7.95 -12.40 12.24
C PRO A 445 9.07 -13.34 12.71
N SER A 446 10.12 -12.82 13.35
CA SER A 446 11.20 -13.66 13.89
C SER A 446 10.81 -14.41 15.16
N THR A 447 9.68 -14.08 15.80
CA THR A 447 9.19 -14.74 17.01
C THR A 447 7.84 -15.41 16.83
N ALA A 448 6.88 -14.72 16.19
CA ALA A 448 5.53 -15.23 15.98
C ALA A 448 5.37 -15.96 14.64
N GLY A 449 6.32 -15.76 13.71
CA GLY A 449 6.13 -16.06 12.30
C GLY A 449 5.28 -15.02 11.58
N TYR A 450 5.06 -15.27 10.30
CA TYR A 450 4.27 -14.46 9.38
C TYR A 450 3.43 -15.43 8.57
N VAL A 451 2.14 -15.47 8.87
CA VAL A 451 1.18 -16.37 8.26
C VAL A 451 0.14 -15.49 7.61
N ASP A 452 0.46 -15.04 6.39
CA ASP A 452 -0.42 -14.18 5.60
C ASP A 452 -1.77 -14.84 5.36
N ASN A 453 -2.79 -14.01 5.18
CA ASN A 453 -4.04 -14.40 4.55
C ASN A 453 -4.01 -14.03 3.06
N GLN A 454 -3.82 -12.74 2.80
CA GLN A 454 -3.62 -12.14 1.49
C GLN A 454 -3.12 -10.69 1.68
N ALA A 455 -2.21 -10.22 0.81
CA ALA A 455 -1.76 -8.84 0.75
C ALA A 455 -1.08 -8.29 2.03
N GLY A 456 -0.52 -9.16 2.87
CA GLY A 456 0.14 -8.80 4.12
C GLY A 456 -0.80 -8.54 5.29
N ILE A 457 -2.02 -9.09 5.22
CA ILE A 457 -2.98 -9.10 6.32
C ILE A 457 -2.87 -10.45 7.02
N LEU A 458 -2.46 -10.41 8.28
CA LEU A 458 -2.22 -11.57 9.13
C LEU A 458 -3.41 -11.82 10.07
N TRP A 459 -3.47 -13.03 10.63
CA TRP A 459 -4.34 -13.34 11.77
C TRP A 459 -3.52 -13.42 13.06
N ASP A 460 -3.93 -12.69 14.09
CA ASP A 460 -3.40 -12.88 15.44
C ASP A 460 -4.27 -13.90 16.19
N PRO A 461 -3.78 -15.14 16.43
CA PRO A 461 -4.55 -16.16 17.13
C PRO A 461 -4.75 -15.86 18.62
N ALA A 462 -3.94 -14.98 19.23
CA ALA A 462 -4.07 -14.62 20.64
C ALA A 462 -5.24 -13.66 20.88
N THR A 463 -5.40 -12.67 20.00
CA THR A 463 -6.51 -11.70 20.07
C THR A 463 -7.72 -12.12 19.25
N ARG A 464 -7.56 -13.08 18.33
CA ARG A 464 -8.55 -13.47 17.32
C ARG A 464 -8.98 -12.29 16.46
N THR A 465 -8.01 -11.50 15.99
CA THR A 465 -8.26 -10.34 15.12
C THR A 465 -7.29 -10.34 13.95
N PRO A 466 -7.68 -9.73 12.82
CA PRO A 466 -6.72 -9.40 11.77
C PRO A 466 -5.66 -8.42 12.29
N THR A 467 -4.46 -8.52 11.74
CA THR A 467 -3.34 -7.60 12.01
C THR A 467 -2.61 -7.29 10.72
N ARG A 468 -1.99 -6.12 10.62
CA ARG A 468 -1.32 -5.65 9.41
C ARG A 468 0.17 -5.47 9.65
N ILE A 469 0.97 -5.50 8.58
CA ILE A 469 2.36 -5.04 8.64
C ILE A 469 2.32 -3.58 9.12
N PRO A 470 3.06 -3.18 10.18
CA PRO A 470 3.11 -1.79 10.61
C PRO A 470 3.62 -0.90 9.47
N ALA A 471 3.42 0.41 9.54
CA ALA A 471 3.95 1.35 8.55
C ALA A 471 4.95 2.34 9.14
N ALA A 472 5.87 2.83 8.31
CA ALA A 472 6.83 3.85 8.75
C ALA A 472 6.14 5.17 9.11
N VAL A 473 5.04 5.46 8.42
CA VAL A 473 4.13 6.58 8.69
C VAL A 473 2.72 6.02 8.88
N GLN A 474 2.11 6.30 10.01
CA GLN A 474 0.74 5.85 10.33
C GLN A 474 -0.16 7.04 10.64
N VAL A 475 -1.36 7.00 10.06
CA VAL A 475 -2.46 7.90 10.37
C VAL A 475 -3.64 7.06 10.81
N HIS A 476 -3.99 7.14 12.08
CA HIS A 476 -5.12 6.44 12.66
C HIS A 476 -6.16 7.47 13.11
N ARG A 477 -7.38 7.37 12.59
CA ARG A 477 -8.45 8.34 12.87
C ARG A 477 -8.03 9.78 12.55
N GLY A 478 -7.39 9.97 11.40
CA GLY A 478 -7.03 11.27 10.88
C GLY A 478 -8.17 11.93 10.11
N ALA A 479 -8.19 13.26 10.01
CA ALA A 479 -9.06 13.98 9.09
C ALA A 479 -8.29 15.11 8.39
N ARG A 480 -8.26 15.13 7.05
CA ARG A 480 -7.48 16.13 6.29
C ARG A 480 -6.00 16.14 6.67
N ILE A 481 -5.42 14.94 6.74
CA ILE A 481 -3.97 14.75 6.89
C ILE A 481 -3.35 14.67 5.49
N GLY A 482 -2.36 15.52 5.20
CA GLY A 482 -1.77 15.61 3.88
C GLY A 482 -0.28 15.24 3.86
N PHE A 483 0.12 14.44 2.88
CA PHE A 483 1.51 14.17 2.53
C PHE A 483 1.73 14.60 1.09
N THR A 484 2.61 15.58 0.87
CA THR A 484 2.88 16.13 -0.47
C THR A 484 4.37 16.15 -0.76
N GLY A 485 4.78 15.53 -1.87
CA GLY A 485 6.20 15.51 -2.26
C GLY A 485 7.09 14.84 -1.23
N VAL A 486 6.56 13.91 -0.42
CA VAL A 486 7.37 13.18 0.56
C VAL A 486 8.12 12.04 -0.11
N THR A 487 9.16 11.55 0.55
CA THR A 487 9.87 10.34 0.15
C THR A 487 9.79 9.32 1.26
N VAL A 488 9.30 8.12 0.97
CA VAL A 488 9.35 6.98 1.90
C VAL A 488 10.23 5.91 1.27
N ARG A 489 11.32 5.53 1.93
CA ARG A 489 12.25 4.56 1.36
C ARG A 489 12.98 3.68 2.36
N HIS A 490 13.46 2.53 1.91
CA HIS A 490 14.33 1.65 2.70
C HIS A 490 13.68 1.20 4.01
N THR A 491 12.42 0.75 3.95
CA THR A 491 11.68 0.30 5.14
C THR A 491 11.65 -1.22 5.17
N GLY A 492 11.66 -1.80 6.38
CA GLY A 492 11.26 -3.19 6.65
C GLY A 492 9.76 -3.32 6.91
N THR A 493 9.07 -2.20 7.04
CA THR A 493 7.62 -2.07 7.28
C THR A 493 6.89 -1.67 5.99
N SER A 494 5.58 -1.52 6.04
CA SER A 494 4.82 -0.79 5.02
C SER A 494 5.24 0.70 4.99
N GLY A 495 4.90 1.39 3.91
CA GLY A 495 5.27 2.80 3.70
C GLY A 495 4.40 3.77 4.51
N ILE A 496 3.21 4.06 3.99
CA ILE A 496 2.22 4.96 4.60
C ILE A 496 0.91 4.22 4.83
N ASP A 497 0.34 4.31 6.02
CA ASP A 497 -0.96 3.75 6.38
C ASP A 497 -1.98 4.85 6.71
N LEU A 498 -3.13 4.84 6.03
CA LEU A 498 -4.30 5.70 6.28
C LEU A 498 -5.46 4.84 6.78
N ALA A 499 -5.55 4.71 8.09
CA ALA A 499 -6.28 3.63 8.75
C ALA A 499 -7.19 4.15 9.88
N ASP A 500 -7.94 3.24 10.50
CA ASP A 500 -8.80 3.51 11.66
C ASP A 500 -9.72 4.71 11.46
N GLN A 501 -10.59 4.68 10.44
CA GLN A 501 -11.58 5.74 10.18
C GLN A 501 -10.96 7.06 9.72
N THR A 502 -9.77 6.99 9.12
CA THR A 502 -9.12 8.16 8.52
C THR A 502 -9.95 8.69 7.36
N GLN A 503 -10.15 10.00 7.33
CA GLN A 503 -11.04 10.68 6.41
C GLN A 503 -10.36 11.82 5.66
N ASP A 504 -10.76 12.04 4.42
CA ASP A 504 -10.37 13.18 3.58
C ASP A 504 -8.83 13.44 3.55
N SER A 505 -8.03 12.38 3.68
CA SER A 505 -6.58 12.46 3.81
C SER A 505 -5.89 12.08 2.51
N THR A 506 -4.71 12.65 2.27
CA THR A 506 -4.07 12.62 0.94
C THR A 506 -2.61 12.20 1.00
N VAL A 507 -2.20 11.34 0.07
CA VAL A 507 -0.81 11.09 -0.29
C VAL A 507 -0.64 11.50 -1.75
N SER A 508 0.11 12.58 -1.99
CA SER A 508 0.21 13.16 -3.32
C SER A 508 1.61 13.53 -3.76
N GLY A 509 1.90 13.38 -5.06
CA GLY A 509 3.16 13.82 -5.66
C GLY A 509 4.41 13.19 -5.02
N SER A 510 4.27 12.04 -4.36
CA SER A 510 5.28 11.47 -3.47
C SER A 510 6.00 10.27 -4.10
N SER A 511 7.19 9.96 -3.57
CA SER A 511 7.99 8.80 -3.98
C SER A 511 8.03 7.78 -2.85
N ILE A 512 7.55 6.57 -3.11
CA ILE A 512 7.52 5.45 -2.17
C ILE A 512 8.29 4.29 -2.81
N THR A 513 9.45 3.91 -2.26
CA THR A 513 10.28 2.87 -2.89
C THR A 513 11.12 2.03 -1.94
N ASP A 514 11.42 0.79 -2.31
CA ASP A 514 12.20 -0.14 -1.50
C ASP A 514 11.56 -0.35 -0.11
N ILE A 515 10.31 -0.83 -0.14
CA ILE A 515 9.44 -1.01 1.02
C ILE A 515 9.33 -2.50 1.35
N GLY A 516 9.46 -2.85 2.62
CA GLY A 516 9.40 -4.24 3.09
C GLY A 516 8.02 -4.85 2.90
N GLY A 517 6.97 -4.10 3.26
CA GLY A 517 5.55 -4.43 3.04
C GLY A 517 4.92 -3.64 1.89
N SER A 518 3.65 -3.26 2.03
CA SER A 518 2.91 -2.52 1.01
C SER A 518 3.32 -1.06 0.95
N GLY A 519 3.28 -0.45 -0.24
CA GLY A 519 3.68 0.94 -0.43
C GLY A 519 2.77 1.92 0.32
N VAL A 520 1.48 1.89 0.00
CA VAL A 520 0.43 2.65 0.71
C VAL A 520 -0.72 1.71 1.07
N THR A 521 -1.23 1.82 2.30
CA THR A 521 -2.40 1.09 2.78
C THR A 521 -3.51 2.05 3.19
N VAL A 522 -4.77 1.73 2.86
CA VAL A 522 -5.94 2.55 3.19
C VAL A 522 -7.08 1.67 3.71
N GLY A 523 -7.74 2.10 4.77
CA GLY A 523 -8.89 1.40 5.34
C GLY A 523 -8.53 0.17 6.16
N GLU A 524 -9.56 -0.58 6.56
CA GLU A 524 -9.44 -1.70 7.50
C GLU A 524 -10.06 -2.98 6.93
N VAL A 525 -9.96 -4.07 7.69
CA VAL A 525 -10.51 -5.37 7.31
C VAL A 525 -11.64 -5.84 8.24
N ASP A 526 -11.77 -5.24 9.41
CA ASP A 526 -12.64 -5.69 10.49
C ASP A 526 -13.68 -4.65 10.94
N ASP A 527 -13.75 -3.47 10.31
CA ASP A 527 -14.72 -2.42 10.60
C ASP A 527 -15.93 -2.42 9.65
N TYR A 528 -16.10 -3.49 8.86
CA TYR A 528 -17.08 -3.54 7.78
C TYR A 528 -18.52 -3.27 8.25
N TYR A 529 -18.86 -3.67 9.47
CA TYR A 529 -20.17 -3.48 10.12
C TYR A 529 -20.54 -2.02 10.42
N GLN A 530 -19.66 -1.05 10.22
CA GLN A 530 -20.00 0.33 10.47
C GLN A 530 -21.12 0.84 9.56
N THR A 531 -22.03 1.63 10.15
CA THR A 531 -23.11 2.33 9.45
C THR A 531 -23.07 3.84 9.66
N GLN A 532 -22.25 4.33 10.58
CA GLN A 532 -22.08 5.76 10.84
C GLN A 532 -20.97 6.32 9.95
N PRO A 533 -21.26 7.21 8.98
CA PRO A 533 -20.24 7.73 8.07
C PRO A 533 -19.05 8.40 8.76
N ALA A 534 -19.27 9.02 9.93
CA ALA A 534 -18.19 9.64 10.70
C ALA A 534 -17.20 8.64 11.30
N LEU A 535 -17.56 7.35 11.35
CA LEU A 535 -16.74 6.25 11.86
C LEU A 535 -16.23 5.34 10.74
N MET A 536 -16.35 5.78 9.49
CA MET A 536 -15.94 5.05 8.30
C MET A 536 -14.65 5.66 7.75
N THR A 537 -13.74 4.83 7.27
CA THR A 537 -12.64 5.30 6.41
C THR A 537 -13.25 5.80 5.11
N SER A 538 -13.06 7.09 4.79
CA SER A 538 -13.68 7.65 3.59
C SER A 538 -12.98 8.86 2.99
N GLY A 539 -13.17 9.06 1.68
CA GLY A 539 -12.70 10.26 0.97
C GLY A 539 -11.18 10.40 0.87
N ASN A 540 -10.41 9.35 1.15
CA ASN A 540 -8.95 9.40 1.07
C ASN A 540 -8.47 9.33 -0.38
N SER A 541 -7.36 9.99 -0.68
CA SER A 541 -6.77 9.98 -2.03
C SER A 541 -5.29 9.61 -2.04
N VAL A 542 -4.91 8.71 -2.93
CA VAL A 542 -3.51 8.41 -3.28
C VAL A 542 -3.34 8.83 -4.74
N SER A 543 -2.69 9.97 -4.99
CA SER A 543 -2.64 10.56 -6.33
C SER A 543 -1.32 11.15 -6.79
N GLY A 544 -0.96 10.95 -8.05
CA GLY A 544 0.27 11.56 -8.59
C GLY A 544 1.56 10.99 -8.01
N ASN A 545 1.55 9.78 -7.44
CA ASN A 545 2.71 9.19 -6.76
C ASN A 545 3.49 8.24 -7.66
N VAL A 546 4.75 8.00 -7.29
CA VAL A 546 5.58 6.91 -7.81
C VAL A 546 5.75 5.88 -6.70
N VAL A 547 5.18 4.70 -6.87
CA VAL A 547 5.22 3.58 -5.91
C VAL A 547 5.93 2.40 -6.56
N GLN A 548 7.21 2.24 -6.26
CA GLN A 548 8.06 1.25 -6.93
C GLN A 548 8.76 0.32 -5.96
N ARG A 549 8.80 -0.97 -6.26
CA ARG A 549 9.48 -2.00 -5.42
C ARG A 549 8.93 -2.08 -3.98
N PRO A 550 7.61 -2.18 -3.76
CA PRO A 550 7.06 -2.70 -2.51
C PRO A 550 7.37 -4.20 -2.34
N GLY A 551 7.07 -4.75 -1.18
CA GLY A 551 7.19 -6.20 -0.91
C GLY A 551 8.62 -6.76 -0.96
N GLN A 552 9.63 -5.95 -0.62
CA GLN A 552 11.04 -6.39 -0.65
C GLN A 552 11.39 -7.41 0.43
N GLU A 553 10.56 -7.54 1.46
CA GLU A 553 10.67 -8.56 2.51
C GLU A 553 9.46 -9.50 2.51
N TYR A 554 8.25 -8.94 2.46
CA TYR A 554 6.98 -9.65 2.45
C TYR A 554 6.41 -9.64 1.02
N GLN A 555 6.59 -10.75 0.30
CA GLN A 555 6.40 -10.80 -1.16
C GLN A 555 4.93 -10.91 -1.60
N ASP A 556 4.03 -11.10 -0.65
CA ASP A 556 2.58 -11.01 -0.77
C ASP A 556 2.05 -9.58 -0.69
N ALA A 557 2.86 -8.62 -0.25
CA ALA A 557 2.48 -7.22 -0.26
C ALA A 557 2.32 -6.64 -1.67
N VAL A 558 1.52 -5.58 -1.78
CA VAL A 558 1.14 -4.92 -3.04
C VAL A 558 1.64 -3.47 -3.10
N GLY A 559 1.54 -2.82 -4.26
CA GLY A 559 1.82 -1.39 -4.40
C GLY A 559 0.92 -0.53 -3.53
N VAL A 560 -0.39 -0.60 -3.81
CA VAL A 560 -1.41 0.06 -3.00
C VAL A 560 -2.47 -0.95 -2.60
N TRP A 561 -2.70 -1.07 -1.29
CA TRP A 561 -3.76 -1.90 -0.74
C TRP A 561 -4.85 -1.01 -0.15
N VAL A 562 -6.11 -1.31 -0.47
CA VAL A 562 -7.28 -0.66 0.09
C VAL A 562 -8.22 -1.73 0.61
N GLY A 563 -8.45 -1.77 1.91
CA GLY A 563 -9.42 -2.67 2.52
C GLY A 563 -10.85 -2.16 2.33
N HIS A 564 -11.66 -2.26 3.39
CA HIS A 564 -12.95 -1.62 3.44
C HIS A 564 -12.78 -0.09 3.55
N SER A 565 -13.27 0.61 2.52
CA SER A 565 -13.24 2.07 2.44
C SER A 565 -14.31 2.59 1.47
N ARG A 566 -14.69 3.85 1.63
CA ARG A 566 -15.70 4.52 0.81
C ARG A 566 -15.15 5.78 0.15
N GLY A 567 -15.40 6.00 -1.13
CA GLY A 567 -14.94 7.24 -1.78
C GLY A 567 -13.42 7.34 -1.91
N THR A 568 -12.68 6.24 -1.76
CA THR A 568 -11.22 6.26 -1.94
C THR A 568 -10.90 6.51 -3.41
N THR A 569 -9.99 7.43 -3.69
CA THR A 569 -9.52 7.71 -5.05
C THR A 569 -8.04 7.35 -5.20
N LEU A 570 -7.74 6.38 -6.06
CA LEU A 570 -6.41 6.06 -6.53
C LEU A 570 -6.26 6.64 -7.93
N SER A 571 -5.50 7.73 -8.10
CA SER A 571 -5.43 8.38 -9.41
C SER A 571 -4.05 8.84 -9.86
N HIS A 572 -3.75 8.67 -11.15
CA HIS A 572 -2.51 9.17 -11.74
C HIS A 572 -1.26 8.71 -10.97
N ASN A 573 -1.22 7.47 -10.51
CA ASN A 573 -0.01 6.91 -9.88
C ASN A 573 0.77 6.05 -10.88
N ASP A 574 2.09 5.97 -10.70
CA ASP A 574 2.98 5.02 -11.38
C ASP A 574 3.35 3.94 -10.37
N ILE A 575 2.85 2.72 -10.59
CA ILE A 575 2.93 1.62 -9.64
C ILE A 575 3.61 0.45 -10.31
N GLY A 576 4.73 -0.04 -9.77
CA GLY A 576 5.39 -1.18 -10.39
C GLY A 576 6.53 -1.83 -9.64
N TYR A 577 7.10 -2.84 -10.29
CA TYR A 577 8.13 -3.74 -9.74
C TYR A 577 7.66 -4.45 -8.47
N THR A 578 6.42 -4.95 -8.47
CA THR A 578 5.80 -5.61 -7.33
C THR A 578 5.98 -7.13 -7.41
N PRO A 579 6.21 -7.81 -6.27
CA PRO A 579 6.28 -9.27 -6.24
C PRO A 579 4.92 -9.94 -6.47
N TYR A 580 3.83 -9.27 -6.06
CA TYR A 580 2.44 -9.68 -6.27
C TYR A 580 1.68 -8.60 -7.07
N SER A 581 0.44 -8.26 -6.71
CA SER A 581 -0.39 -7.29 -7.43
C SER A 581 0.11 -5.84 -7.30
N GLY A 582 -0.24 -5.00 -8.28
CA GLY A 582 0.03 -3.57 -8.22
C GLY A 582 -0.93 -2.86 -7.27
N VAL A 583 -2.23 -3.03 -7.50
CA VAL A 583 -3.33 -2.51 -6.68
C VAL A 583 -4.23 -3.66 -6.24
N SER A 584 -4.60 -3.67 -4.96
CA SER A 584 -5.66 -4.51 -4.40
C SER A 584 -6.67 -3.61 -3.68
N ILE A 585 -7.94 -3.63 -4.11
CA ILE A 585 -8.97 -2.75 -3.56
C ILE A 585 -10.27 -3.49 -3.21
N GLY A 586 -10.73 -3.28 -1.99
CA GLY A 586 -11.86 -3.99 -1.40
C GLY A 586 -11.42 -5.25 -0.63
N TRP A 587 -12.35 -5.82 0.13
CA TRP A 587 -12.08 -6.96 1.03
C TRP A 587 -13.35 -7.78 1.32
N GLY A 588 -13.18 -8.98 1.88
CA GLY A 588 -14.26 -9.76 2.48
C GLY A 588 -14.97 -10.77 1.56
N TRP A 589 -14.48 -10.99 0.32
CA TRP A 589 -14.95 -12.04 -0.61
C TRP A 589 -16.48 -12.10 -0.84
N GLY A 590 -17.17 -10.97 -0.66
CA GLY A 590 -18.62 -10.89 -0.77
C GLY A 590 -19.39 -11.04 0.55
N TRP A 591 -18.80 -11.66 1.59
CA TRP A 591 -19.43 -11.87 2.90
C TRP A 591 -19.73 -10.56 3.65
N ALA A 592 -18.93 -9.52 3.41
CA ALA A 592 -19.13 -8.19 3.99
C ALA A 592 -20.13 -7.31 3.20
N SER A 593 -20.74 -7.84 2.12
CA SER A 593 -21.69 -7.10 1.25
C SER A 593 -23.11 -7.17 1.81
N SER A 594 -24.01 -6.27 1.41
CA SER A 594 -25.42 -6.33 1.84
C SER A 594 -26.08 -7.70 1.59
N CYS A 595 -27.14 -8.01 2.34
CA CYS A 595 -27.96 -9.20 2.17
C CYS A 595 -28.37 -9.45 0.72
N ALA A 596 -28.82 -8.40 0.04
CA ALA A 596 -29.26 -8.49 -1.34
C ALA A 596 -28.12 -8.92 -2.28
N LEU A 597 -26.90 -8.41 -2.05
CA LEU A 597 -25.72 -8.80 -2.83
C LEU A 597 -25.30 -10.24 -2.50
N GLN A 598 -25.23 -10.62 -1.22
CA GLN A 598 -24.92 -12.01 -0.82
C GLN A 598 -25.92 -13.03 -1.39
N ALA A 599 -27.21 -12.69 -1.44
CA ALA A 599 -28.23 -13.55 -2.02
C ALA A 599 -28.01 -13.81 -3.52
N LYS A 600 -27.47 -12.82 -4.25
CA LYS A 600 -27.09 -12.97 -5.67
C LYS A 600 -25.84 -13.82 -5.86
N GLN A 601 -24.95 -13.88 -4.86
CA GLN A 601 -23.73 -14.69 -4.89
C GLN A 601 -23.98 -16.20 -4.76
N GLY A 602 -25.20 -16.61 -4.37
CA GLY A 602 -25.55 -18.03 -4.19
C GLY A 602 -24.88 -18.67 -2.97
N LEU A 603 -24.48 -17.86 -1.97
CA LEU A 603 -23.91 -18.33 -0.71
C LEU A 603 -24.94 -19.19 0.06
N ALA A 604 -24.45 -20.19 0.79
CA ALA A 604 -25.29 -21.15 1.52
C ALA A 604 -26.16 -20.47 2.60
N ASP A 605 -25.63 -19.44 3.24
CA ASP A 605 -26.26 -18.64 4.28
C ASP A 605 -26.17 -17.14 3.92
N PRO A 606 -27.05 -16.63 3.03
CA PRO A 606 -27.05 -15.21 2.71
C PRO A 606 -27.47 -14.40 3.95
N CYS A 607 -26.80 -13.27 4.20
CA CYS A 607 -26.99 -12.37 5.35
C CYS A 607 -26.16 -12.65 6.62
N LEU A 608 -25.04 -13.37 6.54
CA LEU A 608 -24.20 -13.57 7.72
C LEU A 608 -23.53 -12.30 8.22
N HIS A 609 -23.16 -11.35 7.37
CA HIS A 609 -22.29 -10.23 7.77
C HIS A 609 -22.55 -8.93 6.99
N GLY A 610 -23.79 -8.71 6.54
CA GLY A 610 -24.05 -7.71 5.50
C GLY A 610 -23.98 -6.25 5.94
N THR A 611 -23.33 -5.40 5.14
CA THR A 611 -23.11 -3.97 5.45
C THR A 611 -23.18 -3.09 4.20
N THR A 612 -23.19 -1.77 4.42
CA THR A 612 -23.28 -0.70 3.38
C THR A 612 -22.02 0.18 3.33
N TYR A 613 -20.89 -0.31 3.82
CA TYR A 613 -19.70 0.52 4.05
C TYR A 613 -18.87 0.79 2.80
N ALA A 614 -18.31 -0.25 2.17
CA ALA A 614 -17.42 -0.08 1.02
C ALA A 614 -18.19 0.35 -0.23
N GLY A 615 -17.70 1.33 -0.98
CA GLY A 615 -18.33 1.75 -2.23
C GLY A 615 -17.97 3.16 -2.69
N GLY A 616 -18.30 3.48 -3.95
CA GLY A 616 -17.94 4.78 -4.53
C GLY A 616 -16.43 4.96 -4.66
N ASN A 617 -15.69 3.87 -4.82
CA ASN A 617 -14.24 3.91 -4.92
C ASN A 617 -13.82 4.14 -6.38
N HIS A 618 -12.64 4.74 -6.58
CA HIS A 618 -12.19 5.17 -7.90
C HIS A 618 -10.74 4.74 -8.15
N VAL A 619 -10.49 4.05 -9.27
CA VAL A 619 -9.16 3.69 -9.79
C VAL A 619 -8.99 4.35 -11.16
N LEU A 620 -8.38 5.53 -11.20
CA LEU A 620 -8.44 6.45 -12.34
C LEU A 620 -7.07 6.82 -12.90
N GLY A 621 -6.81 6.60 -14.19
CA GLY A 621 -5.62 7.21 -14.81
C GLY A 621 -4.28 6.69 -14.29
N ASN A 622 -4.21 5.52 -13.66
CA ASN A 622 -2.96 4.98 -13.12
C ASN A 622 -2.16 4.26 -14.22
N HIS A 623 -0.85 4.27 -14.10
CA HIS A 623 0.06 3.41 -14.85
C HIS A 623 0.53 2.30 -13.91
N VAL A 624 0.15 1.05 -14.19
CA VAL A 624 0.50 -0.10 -13.35
C VAL A 624 1.22 -1.14 -14.18
N HIS A 625 2.46 -1.45 -13.80
CA HIS A 625 3.37 -2.20 -14.65
C HIS A 625 4.37 -3.06 -13.85
N SER A 626 5.01 -4.03 -14.50
CA SER A 626 6.07 -4.85 -13.91
C SER A 626 5.63 -5.53 -12.60
N VAL A 627 4.46 -6.15 -12.63
CA VAL A 627 3.80 -6.79 -11.47
C VAL A 627 3.89 -8.32 -11.54
N MET A 628 3.51 -8.99 -10.46
CA MET A 628 3.52 -10.46 -10.34
C MET A 628 4.93 -11.03 -10.54
N GLY A 629 5.95 -10.36 -10.00
CA GLY A 629 7.35 -10.76 -10.12
C GLY A 629 7.71 -12.06 -9.39
N VAL A 630 6.88 -12.50 -8.43
CA VAL A 630 7.16 -13.66 -7.56
C VAL A 630 5.93 -14.55 -7.38
N LEU A 631 4.79 -13.97 -6.98
CA LEU A 631 3.58 -14.72 -6.64
C LEU A 631 2.61 -14.82 -7.82
N PHE A 632 1.54 -15.60 -7.65
CA PHE A 632 0.50 -15.86 -8.65
C PHE A 632 -0.88 -15.46 -8.12
N ASP A 633 -1.92 -15.58 -8.96
CA ASP A 633 -3.32 -15.30 -8.62
C ASP A 633 -3.58 -13.82 -8.25
N GLY A 634 -3.20 -12.94 -9.17
CA GLY A 634 -3.24 -11.50 -9.01
C GLY A 634 -2.96 -10.79 -10.34
N GLY A 635 -2.69 -9.50 -10.27
CA GLY A 635 -2.36 -8.71 -11.45
C GLY A 635 -2.18 -7.22 -11.18
N PRO A 636 -2.10 -6.40 -12.24
CA PRO A 636 -2.01 -4.95 -12.12
C PRO A 636 -3.07 -4.36 -11.20
N VAL A 637 -4.34 -4.67 -11.42
CA VAL A 637 -5.44 -4.25 -10.54
C VAL A 637 -6.34 -5.42 -10.20
N TYR A 638 -6.51 -5.62 -8.90
CA TYR A 638 -7.33 -6.65 -8.28
C TYR A 638 -8.43 -5.99 -7.43
N THR A 639 -9.68 -6.39 -7.62
CA THR A 639 -10.81 -5.94 -6.78
C THR A 639 -11.44 -7.10 -6.01
N LEU A 640 -11.96 -6.83 -4.82
CA LEU A 640 -12.58 -7.85 -3.98
C LEU A 640 -13.79 -7.32 -3.20
N GLY A 641 -14.82 -8.15 -3.06
CA GLY A 641 -16.01 -7.83 -2.28
C GLY A 641 -16.95 -6.79 -2.91
N GLY A 642 -18.18 -6.77 -2.43
CA GLY A 642 -19.24 -5.97 -3.03
C GLY A 642 -19.16 -4.49 -2.66
N GLN A 643 -19.51 -3.63 -3.62
CA GLN A 643 -19.60 -2.19 -3.40
C GLN A 643 -21.06 -1.80 -3.13
N ALA A 644 -21.32 -1.04 -2.07
CA ALA A 644 -22.64 -0.55 -1.68
C ALA A 644 -23.12 0.63 -2.55
N SER A 645 -22.21 1.26 -3.30
CA SER A 645 -22.51 2.27 -4.31
C SER A 645 -21.54 2.11 -5.49
N PRO A 646 -21.96 2.49 -6.72
CA PRO A 646 -21.15 2.31 -7.92
C PRO A 646 -19.73 2.86 -7.76
N SER A 647 -18.75 2.02 -8.09
CA SER A 647 -17.32 2.35 -8.09
C SER A 647 -16.81 2.40 -9.54
N GLU A 648 -15.73 3.12 -9.79
CA GLU A 648 -15.24 3.40 -11.14
C GLU A 648 -13.79 2.94 -11.32
N PHE A 649 -13.53 2.25 -12.43
CA PHE A 649 -12.21 1.81 -12.84
C PHE A 649 -11.98 2.28 -14.28
N ALA A 650 -11.31 3.42 -14.44
CA ALA A 650 -11.18 4.03 -15.76
C ALA A 650 -9.87 4.74 -16.11
N GLY A 651 -9.53 4.75 -17.39
CA GLY A 651 -8.40 5.53 -17.91
C GLY A 651 -7.02 4.99 -17.53
N ASN A 652 -6.91 3.76 -17.02
CA ASN A 652 -5.64 3.21 -16.57
C ASN A 652 -4.87 2.57 -17.72
N VAL A 653 -3.54 2.50 -17.58
CA VAL A 653 -2.66 1.71 -18.43
C VAL A 653 -2.07 0.58 -17.59
N LEU A 654 -2.31 -0.66 -18.00
CA LEU A 654 -1.96 -1.86 -17.27
C LEU A 654 -1.05 -2.72 -18.14
N GLY A 655 0.20 -2.91 -17.70
CA GLY A 655 1.25 -3.48 -18.55
C GLY A 655 2.18 -4.44 -17.85
N GLU A 656 3.05 -5.08 -18.63
CA GLU A 656 4.27 -5.75 -18.15
C GLU A 656 4.03 -6.78 -17.02
N CYS A 657 3.21 -7.78 -17.29
CA CYS A 657 3.04 -8.91 -16.38
C CYS A 657 4.22 -9.88 -16.47
N VAL A 658 4.92 -10.14 -15.35
CA VAL A 658 6.14 -10.96 -15.34
C VAL A 658 5.85 -12.47 -15.43
N ASN A 659 4.99 -13.01 -14.55
CA ASN A 659 4.75 -14.45 -14.41
C ASN A 659 3.32 -14.91 -14.78
N GLY A 660 2.66 -14.23 -15.71
CA GLY A 660 1.25 -14.49 -16.06
C GLY A 660 0.28 -13.95 -15.01
N CYS A 661 -0.75 -13.24 -15.44
CA CYS A 661 -1.60 -12.42 -14.58
C CYS A 661 -3.08 -12.50 -15.02
N ASN A 662 -3.91 -11.92 -14.16
CA ASN A 662 -5.23 -11.43 -14.51
C ASN A 662 -5.14 -9.89 -14.60
N MET A 663 -5.11 -9.30 -15.80
CA MET A 663 -4.71 -7.89 -15.96
C MET A 663 -5.68 -6.93 -15.25
N ILE A 664 -6.97 -7.08 -15.57
CA ILE A 664 -8.10 -6.57 -14.79
C ILE A 664 -8.71 -7.78 -14.09
N TYR A 665 -8.60 -7.84 -12.77
CA TYR A 665 -9.07 -8.97 -11.99
C TYR A 665 -10.16 -8.54 -11.01
N HIS A 666 -11.41 -8.77 -11.38
CA HIS A 666 -12.51 -8.75 -10.43
C HIS A 666 -12.60 -10.12 -9.77
N ASP A 667 -12.32 -10.19 -8.47
CA ASP A 667 -12.36 -11.42 -7.68
C ASP A 667 -13.64 -11.50 -6.81
N GLU A 668 -13.80 -12.59 -6.07
CA GLU A 668 -15.00 -12.98 -5.32
C GLU A 668 -15.79 -11.82 -4.69
N GLY A 669 -17.09 -11.77 -4.99
CA GLY A 669 -18.00 -10.78 -4.45
C GLY A 669 -17.92 -9.39 -5.11
N SER A 670 -16.94 -9.13 -5.98
CA SER A 670 -16.86 -7.87 -6.72
C SER A 670 -18.20 -7.56 -7.42
N SER A 671 -18.72 -6.36 -7.17
CA SER A 671 -19.99 -5.91 -7.74
C SER A 671 -20.08 -4.39 -7.78
N LEU A 672 -20.88 -3.89 -8.72
CA LEU A 672 -21.12 -2.46 -8.98
C LEU A 672 -19.85 -1.68 -9.38
N TRP A 673 -18.93 -2.33 -10.10
CA TRP A 673 -17.84 -1.64 -10.80
C TRP A 673 -18.27 -1.22 -12.21
N ASP A 674 -17.95 0.02 -12.56
CA ASP A 674 -17.94 0.51 -13.94
C ASP A 674 -16.50 0.56 -14.44
N THR A 675 -16.12 -0.44 -15.25
CA THR A 675 -14.76 -0.66 -15.72
C THR A 675 -14.63 -0.28 -17.19
N HIS A 676 -14.04 0.88 -17.47
CA HIS A 676 -14.04 1.42 -18.83
C HIS A 676 -12.83 2.24 -19.25
N ASP A 677 -12.61 2.36 -20.55
CA ASP A 677 -11.54 3.21 -21.11
C ASP A 677 -10.14 2.91 -20.54
N ASN A 678 -9.85 1.65 -20.22
CA ASN A 678 -8.52 1.21 -19.81
C ASN A 678 -7.73 0.67 -21.01
N VAL A 679 -6.41 0.78 -20.98
CA VAL A 679 -5.49 0.17 -21.95
C VAL A 679 -4.74 -0.96 -21.26
N VAL A 680 -4.88 -2.17 -21.77
CA VAL A 680 -4.14 -3.36 -21.31
C VAL A 680 -3.10 -3.72 -22.37
N GLU A 681 -1.83 -3.71 -22.00
CA GLU A 681 -0.72 -4.00 -22.91
C GLU A 681 0.21 -5.10 -22.38
N PHE A 682 0.83 -5.85 -23.29
CA PHE A 682 1.89 -6.81 -23.01
C PHE A 682 1.53 -7.88 -21.98
N GLY A 683 0.35 -8.47 -22.10
CA GLY A 683 -0.13 -9.48 -21.16
C GLY A 683 0.69 -10.78 -21.10
N ASN A 684 1.69 -11.02 -21.96
CA ASN A 684 2.46 -12.28 -21.99
C ASN A 684 1.57 -13.55 -21.98
N GLY A 685 0.45 -13.52 -22.71
CA GLY A 685 -0.54 -14.61 -22.76
C GLY A 685 -1.57 -14.63 -21.62
N SER A 686 -1.53 -13.63 -20.72
CA SER A 686 -2.51 -13.37 -19.65
C SER A 686 -3.91 -13.09 -20.17
N LEU A 687 -4.89 -13.20 -19.28
CA LEU A 687 -6.23 -12.70 -19.50
C LEU A 687 -6.22 -11.17 -19.35
N TRP A 688 -6.78 -10.43 -20.32
CA TRP A 688 -6.96 -8.99 -20.14
C TRP A 688 -8.03 -8.70 -19.06
N LEU A 689 -8.99 -9.61 -18.92
CA LEU A 689 -10.08 -9.57 -17.94
C LEU A 689 -10.34 -10.97 -17.38
N ASN A 690 -10.41 -11.09 -16.06
CA ASN A 690 -10.80 -12.33 -15.40
C ASN A 690 -11.93 -12.10 -14.40
N LEU A 691 -13.07 -12.77 -14.63
CA LEU A 691 -14.15 -12.99 -13.67
C LEU A 691 -14.36 -14.50 -13.59
N TRP A 692 -13.88 -15.16 -12.55
CA TRP A 692 -13.79 -16.63 -12.54
C TRP A 692 -14.92 -17.35 -11.80
N THR A 693 -15.79 -16.62 -11.12
CA THR A 693 -16.83 -17.19 -10.26
C THR A 693 -18.15 -16.43 -10.36
N PRO A 694 -19.31 -17.11 -10.22
CA PRO A 694 -20.62 -16.47 -10.23
C PRO A 694 -20.87 -15.45 -9.11
N THR A 695 -20.02 -15.45 -8.07
CA THR A 695 -20.12 -14.46 -6.97
C THR A 695 -19.70 -13.06 -7.40
N ILE A 696 -19.10 -12.91 -8.58
CA ILE A 696 -18.84 -11.61 -9.21
C ILE A 696 -20.09 -11.24 -10.00
N HIS A 697 -20.69 -10.07 -9.75
CA HIS A 697 -21.98 -9.74 -10.37
C HIS A 697 -22.32 -8.25 -10.46
N ASP A 698 -23.25 -7.89 -11.34
CA ASP A 698 -23.72 -6.51 -11.54
C ASP A 698 -22.59 -5.50 -11.90
N ASP A 699 -21.50 -5.98 -12.51
CA ASP A 699 -20.43 -5.12 -13.04
C ASP A 699 -20.72 -4.72 -14.49
N THR A 700 -20.34 -3.49 -14.85
CA THR A 700 -20.42 -2.95 -16.21
C THR A 700 -19.01 -2.80 -16.76
N ILE A 701 -18.74 -3.36 -17.94
CA ILE A 701 -17.40 -3.39 -18.54
C ILE A 701 -17.50 -2.98 -20.01
N HIS A 702 -16.92 -1.84 -20.38
CA HIS A 702 -17.03 -1.33 -21.76
C HIS A 702 -15.89 -0.39 -22.18
N GLY A 703 -15.67 -0.19 -23.47
CA GLY A 703 -14.75 0.85 -23.97
C GLY A 703 -13.26 0.58 -23.71
N ASN A 704 -12.88 -0.59 -23.19
CA ASN A 704 -11.49 -0.95 -22.91
C ASN A 704 -10.73 -1.32 -24.21
N PHE A 705 -9.41 -1.15 -24.18
CA PHE A 705 -8.47 -1.49 -25.24
C PHE A 705 -7.49 -2.54 -24.73
N THR A 706 -7.13 -3.51 -25.57
CA THR A 706 -6.27 -4.63 -25.17
C THR A 706 -5.46 -5.14 -26.36
N ASP A 707 -4.26 -5.68 -26.12
CA ASP A 707 -3.47 -6.36 -27.15
C ASP A 707 -3.81 -7.85 -27.29
N THR A 708 -4.71 -8.37 -26.45
CA THR A 708 -5.18 -9.75 -26.46
C THR A 708 -6.70 -9.88 -26.39
N ASP A 709 -7.27 -10.86 -27.08
CA ASP A 709 -8.69 -11.21 -27.02
C ASP A 709 -9.03 -12.18 -25.88
N ARG A 710 -8.04 -12.60 -25.07
CA ARG A 710 -8.23 -13.57 -23.99
C ARG A 710 -8.90 -12.94 -22.77
N TYR A 711 -10.10 -13.41 -22.45
CA TYR A 711 -10.77 -13.09 -21.19
C TYR A 711 -11.52 -14.31 -20.66
N ASN A 712 -11.88 -14.24 -19.39
CA ASN A 712 -12.80 -15.18 -18.74
C ASN A 712 -13.95 -14.39 -18.13
N ASN A 713 -15.17 -14.89 -18.31
CA ASN A 713 -16.36 -14.36 -17.65
C ASN A 713 -17.26 -15.51 -17.19
N SER A 714 -17.21 -15.77 -15.89
CA SER A 714 -18.09 -16.70 -15.16
C SER A 714 -18.98 -15.95 -14.16
N GLY A 715 -19.04 -14.62 -14.23
CA GLY A 715 -19.86 -13.78 -13.36
C GLY A 715 -21.35 -13.82 -13.71
N THR A 716 -22.18 -13.27 -12.82
CA THR A 716 -23.63 -13.20 -12.94
C THR A 716 -24.08 -11.77 -13.27
N ASP A 717 -25.04 -11.57 -14.17
CA ASP A 717 -25.57 -10.24 -14.52
C ASP A 717 -24.49 -9.20 -14.91
N ILE A 718 -23.44 -9.66 -15.61
CA ILE A 718 -22.34 -8.81 -16.12
C ILE A 718 -22.74 -8.16 -17.44
N ASP A 719 -22.70 -6.82 -17.49
CA ASP A 719 -22.84 -6.06 -18.74
C ASP A 719 -21.46 -5.87 -19.39
N LEU A 720 -21.04 -6.86 -20.19
CA LEU A 720 -19.74 -6.86 -20.87
C LEU A 720 -19.89 -6.50 -22.35
N THR A 721 -19.41 -5.32 -22.73
CA THR A 721 -19.12 -4.97 -24.12
C THR A 721 -17.68 -5.37 -24.44
N PRO A 722 -17.43 -6.20 -25.49
CA PRO A 722 -16.07 -6.62 -25.84
C PRO A 722 -15.11 -5.45 -26.09
N SER A 723 -13.88 -5.59 -25.60
CA SER A 723 -12.80 -4.61 -25.77
C SER A 723 -12.37 -4.46 -27.23
N THR A 724 -11.80 -3.30 -27.55
CA THR A 724 -11.12 -3.09 -28.84
C THR A 724 -9.75 -3.77 -28.81
N VAL A 725 -9.59 -4.85 -29.57
CA VAL A 725 -8.34 -5.64 -29.62
C VAL A 725 -7.37 -5.04 -30.65
N VAL A 726 -6.13 -4.76 -30.23
CA VAL A 726 -5.06 -4.13 -31.02
C VAL A 726 -3.78 -4.98 -30.95
N THR A 727 -3.65 -5.96 -31.85
CA THR A 727 -2.55 -6.94 -31.82
C THR A 727 -1.27 -6.49 -32.52
N ASP A 728 -1.30 -5.39 -33.26
CA ASP A 728 -0.18 -4.87 -34.05
C ASP A 728 0.51 -3.66 -33.40
N GLY A 729 0.13 -3.33 -32.16
CA GLY A 729 0.61 -2.18 -31.40
C GLY A 729 0.13 -0.82 -31.92
N ARG A 730 -0.73 -0.77 -32.96
CA ARG A 730 -1.23 0.50 -33.52
C ARG A 730 -2.48 0.97 -32.79
N TRP A 731 -2.30 1.38 -31.53
CA TRP A 731 -3.37 1.88 -30.66
C TRP A 731 -4.19 3.00 -31.32
N PRO A 732 -5.54 2.96 -31.28
CA PRO A 732 -6.38 4.04 -31.81
C PRO A 732 -6.20 5.35 -31.03
N PRO A 733 -6.63 6.52 -31.60
CA PRO A 733 -6.46 7.81 -30.94
C PRO A 733 -7.00 7.87 -29.49
N ALA A 734 -8.12 7.21 -29.21
CA ALA A 734 -8.69 7.16 -27.86
C ALA A 734 -7.77 6.42 -26.87
N ALA A 735 -7.28 5.23 -27.24
CA ALA A 735 -6.30 4.48 -26.44
C ALA A 735 -5.01 5.26 -26.21
N ARG A 736 -4.50 5.96 -27.24
CA ARG A 736 -3.29 6.80 -27.08
C ARG A 736 -3.51 7.96 -26.13
N ALA A 737 -4.68 8.59 -26.14
CA ALA A 737 -5.01 9.65 -25.18
C ALA A 737 -5.02 9.14 -23.73
N ILE A 738 -5.46 7.90 -23.52
CA ILE A 738 -5.38 7.22 -22.22
C ILE A 738 -3.92 6.97 -21.84
N ILE A 739 -3.12 6.41 -22.76
CA ILE A 739 -1.68 6.17 -22.54
C ILE A 739 -0.95 7.45 -22.16
N ASP A 740 -1.20 8.55 -22.87
CA ASP A 740 -0.54 9.84 -22.64
C ASP A 740 -0.96 10.51 -21.32
N ALA A 741 -2.15 10.18 -20.79
CA ALA A 741 -2.70 10.77 -19.59
C ALA A 741 -2.44 9.95 -18.30
N ALA A 742 -2.13 8.66 -18.45
CA ALA A 742 -1.97 7.76 -17.32
C ALA A 742 -0.65 7.98 -16.57
N GLY A 743 -0.63 7.57 -15.30
CA GLY A 743 0.48 7.80 -14.41
C GLY A 743 0.53 9.25 -13.90
N PRO A 744 1.55 9.59 -13.11
CA PRO A 744 1.64 10.88 -12.48
C PRO A 744 1.99 11.91 -13.54
N HIS A 745 1.24 13.02 -13.56
CA HIS A 745 1.62 14.25 -14.25
C HIS A 745 2.78 14.91 -13.51
N LEU A 746 3.87 14.17 -13.34
CA LEU A 746 5.13 14.72 -12.91
C LEU A 746 5.57 15.71 -13.99
N PRO A 747 6.28 16.80 -13.65
CA PRO A 747 7.18 17.37 -14.63
C PRO A 747 8.01 16.20 -15.16
N PRO A 748 7.99 15.93 -16.48
CA PRO A 748 8.65 14.75 -17.02
C PRO A 748 10.08 14.69 -16.48
N ALA A 749 10.54 13.48 -16.13
CA ALA A 749 11.95 13.28 -15.80
C ALA A 749 12.78 14.03 -16.85
N PRO A 750 13.74 14.88 -16.44
CA PRO A 750 14.33 15.86 -17.35
C PRO A 750 14.86 15.13 -18.57
N VAL A 751 14.27 15.42 -19.72
CA VAL A 751 14.82 14.99 -21.00
C VAL A 751 16.05 15.83 -21.22
N LEU A 752 17.20 15.17 -21.30
CA LEU A 752 18.48 15.82 -21.48
C LEU A 752 18.62 16.12 -22.96
N ASP A 753 18.68 17.41 -23.28
CA ASP A 753 18.79 17.86 -24.66
C ASP A 753 20.13 17.47 -25.28
N ASP A 754 20.22 17.49 -26.60
CA ASP A 754 21.42 17.08 -27.34
C ASP A 754 22.65 17.95 -27.04
N ASP A 755 22.47 19.14 -26.46
CA ASP A 755 23.56 20.02 -26.02
C ASP A 755 23.90 19.92 -24.51
N ASP A 756 23.28 18.98 -23.78
CA ASP A 756 23.55 18.77 -22.37
C ASP A 756 25.02 18.40 -22.14
N LEU A 757 25.66 19.11 -21.21
CA LEU A 757 27.10 19.00 -20.92
C LEU A 757 27.54 17.61 -20.45
N ARG A 758 26.61 16.71 -20.09
CA ARG A 758 26.90 15.31 -19.76
C ARG A 758 27.09 14.43 -21.00
N ILE A 759 26.69 14.88 -22.17
CA ILE A 759 26.83 14.14 -23.42
C ILE A 759 28.22 14.39 -24.00
N ALA A 760 28.98 13.31 -24.15
CA ALA A 760 30.29 13.31 -24.77
C ALA A 760 30.18 12.78 -26.21
N TYR A 761 30.43 13.67 -27.18
CA TYR A 761 30.50 13.33 -28.60
C TYR A 761 31.93 12.96 -29.01
N THR A 762 32.09 11.81 -29.68
CA THR A 762 33.35 11.33 -30.24
C THR A 762 33.22 11.13 -31.75
N GLY A 763 34.20 11.59 -32.52
CA GLY A 763 34.13 11.65 -33.99
C GLY A 763 33.68 13.01 -34.50
N SER A 764 33.34 13.12 -35.79
CA SER A 764 32.91 14.37 -36.41
C SER A 764 31.40 14.56 -36.21
N TRP A 765 31.03 15.52 -35.36
CA TRP A 765 29.65 15.92 -35.11
C TRP A 765 29.41 17.36 -35.54
N SER A 766 28.18 17.67 -35.91
CA SER A 766 27.70 19.02 -36.21
C SER A 766 26.38 19.23 -35.50
N SER A 767 26.09 20.45 -35.06
CA SER A 767 24.81 20.80 -34.45
C SER A 767 23.93 21.54 -35.47
N SER A 768 22.62 21.37 -35.37
CA SER A 768 21.64 22.07 -36.19
C SER A 768 20.49 22.57 -35.31
N GLY A 769 20.38 23.89 -35.15
CA GLY A 769 19.33 24.53 -34.35
C GLY A 769 18.21 25.14 -35.19
N SER A 770 17.11 25.53 -34.52
CA SER A 770 15.91 26.13 -35.14
C SER A 770 15.25 25.25 -36.20
N ARG A 771 15.28 23.94 -36.00
CA ARG A 771 14.65 22.97 -36.91
C ARG A 771 13.13 22.94 -36.70
N PRO A 772 12.29 23.15 -37.74
CA PRO A 772 10.83 23.18 -37.59
C PRO A 772 10.21 21.77 -37.65
N TYR A 773 10.92 20.75 -37.17
CA TYR A 773 10.49 19.35 -37.23
C TYR A 773 9.96 18.82 -35.89
N GLY A 774 9.98 19.63 -34.84
CA GLY A 774 9.51 19.26 -33.50
C GLY A 774 10.55 18.53 -32.65
N ASP A 775 11.84 18.75 -32.95
CA ASP A 775 12.98 18.35 -32.14
C ASP A 775 12.95 19.06 -30.76
N LEU A 776 13.59 18.45 -29.76
CA LEU A 776 13.75 19.02 -28.43
C LEU A 776 14.55 20.32 -28.52
N GLU A 777 14.04 21.38 -27.87
CA GLU A 777 14.52 22.77 -27.99
C GLU A 777 14.76 23.29 -29.43
N ASN A 778 14.20 22.62 -30.44
CA ASN A 778 14.45 22.80 -31.87
C ASN A 778 15.92 22.58 -32.30
N GLY A 779 16.71 21.82 -31.54
CA GLY A 779 18.11 21.48 -31.77
C GLY A 779 18.32 19.99 -32.03
N VAL A 780 19.44 19.64 -32.66
CA VAL A 780 20.00 18.27 -32.72
C VAL A 780 21.51 18.33 -32.91
N HIS A 781 22.22 17.34 -32.41
CA HIS A 781 23.57 17.00 -32.83
C HIS A 781 23.49 15.83 -33.80
N TYR A 782 24.16 15.95 -34.94
CA TYR A 782 24.15 14.93 -35.97
C TYR A 782 25.54 14.59 -36.47
N THR A 783 25.68 13.40 -37.03
CA THR A 783 26.90 12.95 -37.69
C THR A 783 26.58 12.19 -38.97
N GLN A 784 27.47 12.32 -39.96
CA GLN A 784 27.47 11.51 -41.18
C GLN A 784 28.59 10.45 -41.15
N GLN A 785 29.45 10.48 -40.13
CA GLN A 785 30.62 9.62 -40.02
C GLN A 785 30.24 8.30 -39.31
N ASP A 786 30.35 7.18 -40.02
CA ASP A 786 30.23 5.85 -39.38
C ASP A 786 31.31 5.68 -38.31
N GLY A 787 30.92 5.13 -37.17
CA GLY A 787 31.78 4.97 -35.99
C GLY A 787 31.84 6.20 -35.06
N ALA A 788 31.28 7.35 -35.44
CA ALA A 788 31.07 8.45 -34.50
C ALA A 788 30.02 8.05 -33.44
N SER A 789 30.20 8.50 -32.20
CA SER A 789 29.37 8.10 -31.06
C SER A 789 29.03 9.25 -30.12
N ALA A 790 27.90 9.13 -29.44
CA ALA A 790 27.48 9.96 -28.31
C ALA A 790 27.40 9.09 -27.06
N SER A 791 27.96 9.57 -25.96
CA SER A 791 28.01 8.84 -24.68
C SER A 791 27.48 9.71 -23.56
N ILE A 792 26.60 9.17 -22.73
CA ILE A 792 26.05 9.87 -21.57
C ILE A 792 26.16 8.99 -20.33
N THR A 793 26.67 9.59 -19.24
CA THR A 793 26.65 8.96 -17.93
C THR A 793 25.49 9.53 -17.11
N PHE A 794 24.63 8.64 -16.62
CA PHE A 794 23.44 8.97 -15.84
C PHE A 794 23.44 8.20 -14.51
N THR A 795 22.64 8.67 -13.56
CA THR A 795 22.33 7.93 -12.35
C THR A 795 20.84 7.71 -12.32
N GLY A 796 20.43 6.45 -12.32
CA GLY A 796 19.03 6.09 -12.50
C GLY A 796 18.87 4.58 -12.67
N THR A 797 17.65 4.17 -12.95
CA THR A 797 17.28 2.78 -13.23
C THR A 797 16.90 2.55 -14.69
N GLY A 798 16.84 3.60 -15.50
CA GLY A 798 16.59 3.48 -16.93
C GLY A 798 17.11 4.66 -17.73
N ILE A 799 17.25 4.44 -19.04
CA ILE A 799 17.54 5.50 -20.01
C ILE A 799 16.97 5.14 -21.38
N GLY A 800 16.51 6.16 -22.11
CA GLY A 800 16.14 6.08 -23.52
C GLY A 800 16.89 7.08 -24.39
N LEU A 801 17.22 6.68 -25.63
CA LEU A 801 17.71 7.58 -26.68
C LEU A 801 16.52 8.09 -27.50
N LEU A 802 16.38 9.41 -27.56
CA LEU A 802 15.49 10.09 -28.49
C LEU A 802 16.29 10.54 -29.71
N THR A 803 15.79 10.19 -30.90
CA THR A 803 16.37 10.58 -32.20
C THR A 803 15.27 10.91 -33.19
N GLU A 804 15.67 11.52 -34.29
CA GLU A 804 14.90 11.49 -35.52
C GLU A 804 14.98 10.09 -36.17
N THR A 805 13.86 9.63 -36.75
CA THR A 805 13.85 8.51 -37.69
C THR A 805 13.41 9.00 -39.05
N ASN A 806 14.03 8.51 -40.13
CA ASN A 806 13.62 8.76 -41.52
C ASN A 806 14.45 7.87 -42.48
N SER A 807 14.11 7.86 -43.76
CA SER A 807 14.78 7.02 -44.78
C SER A 807 16.26 7.33 -45.01
N ASP A 808 16.73 8.50 -44.61
CA ASP A 808 18.13 8.94 -44.63
C ASP A 808 18.91 8.59 -43.35
N GLU A 809 18.22 8.10 -42.31
CA GLU A 809 18.83 7.56 -41.10
C GLU A 809 19.28 6.10 -41.31
N GLY A 810 20.01 5.57 -40.34
CA GLY A 810 20.52 4.20 -40.40
C GLY A 810 20.60 3.51 -39.05
N ASP A 811 21.45 2.50 -39.01
CA ASP A 811 21.64 1.66 -37.85
C ASP A 811 22.52 2.35 -36.80
N ILE A 812 22.14 2.17 -35.54
CA ILE A 812 22.77 2.74 -34.36
C ILE A 812 23.19 1.59 -33.46
N GLY A 813 24.50 1.43 -33.25
CA GLY A 813 25.03 0.45 -32.31
C GLY A 813 24.95 0.98 -30.88
N VAL A 814 24.50 0.15 -29.96
CA VAL A 814 24.23 0.53 -28.57
C VAL A 814 25.12 -0.27 -27.62
N THR A 815 25.76 0.44 -26.70
CA THR A 815 26.49 -0.17 -25.59
C THR A 815 26.05 0.46 -24.28
N LEU A 816 25.88 -0.35 -23.24
CA LEU A 816 25.49 0.09 -21.90
C LEU A 816 26.48 -0.47 -20.89
N ASP A 817 27.09 0.40 -20.09
CA ASP A 817 28.14 0.06 -19.13
C ASP A 817 29.31 -0.71 -19.76
N GLY A 818 29.61 -0.39 -21.03
CA GLY A 818 30.64 -1.04 -21.83
C GLY A 818 30.23 -2.40 -22.42
N ALA A 819 29.04 -2.93 -22.09
CA ALA A 819 28.51 -4.14 -22.70
C ALA A 819 27.75 -3.83 -23.99
N ASP A 820 27.99 -4.61 -25.04
CA ASP A 820 27.24 -4.52 -26.31
C ASP A 820 25.77 -4.94 -26.12
N LYS A 821 24.86 -4.07 -26.54
CA LYS A 821 23.40 -4.26 -26.48
C LYS A 821 22.79 -4.44 -27.86
N GLY A 822 23.62 -4.56 -28.90
CA GLY A 822 23.19 -4.78 -30.26
C GLY A 822 23.00 -3.48 -31.04
N THR A 823 22.12 -3.52 -32.03
CA THR A 823 21.91 -2.43 -32.98
C THR A 823 20.42 -2.16 -33.13
N VAL A 824 20.04 -0.89 -33.09
CA VAL A 824 18.69 -0.40 -33.37
C VAL A 824 18.71 0.40 -34.67
N SER A 825 17.61 0.42 -35.43
CA SER A 825 17.57 1.16 -36.69
C SER A 825 16.68 2.39 -36.57
N ALA A 826 17.20 3.55 -36.99
CA ALA A 826 16.41 4.76 -37.15
C ALA A 826 15.88 4.91 -38.59
N ASN A 827 16.13 3.94 -39.48
CA ASN A 827 15.64 4.00 -40.86
C ASN A 827 14.15 3.64 -40.94
N THR A 828 13.31 4.66 -41.16
CA THR A 828 11.86 4.52 -41.29
C THR A 828 11.35 5.21 -42.56
N ALA A 829 10.17 4.83 -43.03
CA ALA A 829 9.60 5.42 -44.25
C ALA A 829 9.13 6.87 -44.09
N GLN A 830 8.97 7.37 -42.86
CA GLN A 830 8.43 8.69 -42.55
C GLN A 830 9.26 9.36 -41.46
N ARG A 831 9.43 10.67 -41.58
CA ARG A 831 10.18 11.45 -40.58
C ARG A 831 9.40 11.55 -39.27
N GLN A 832 10.02 11.13 -38.17
CA GLN A 832 9.51 11.32 -36.80
C GLN A 832 10.63 11.87 -35.92
N THR A 833 10.38 12.94 -35.18
CA THR A 833 11.31 13.55 -34.22
C THR A 833 11.00 13.06 -32.80
N ARG A 834 11.96 13.19 -31.87
CA ARG A 834 11.85 12.69 -30.48
C ARG A 834 11.40 11.22 -30.38
N PHE A 835 11.78 10.38 -31.34
CA PHE A 835 11.37 8.98 -31.37
C PHE A 835 12.32 8.12 -30.52
N PRO A 836 11.80 7.32 -29.57
CA PRO A 836 12.62 6.44 -28.76
C PRO A 836 13.05 5.20 -29.56
N VAL A 837 14.23 5.23 -30.18
CA VAL A 837 14.77 4.08 -30.93
C VAL A 837 15.44 3.04 -30.03
N TYR A 838 15.78 3.43 -28.79
CA TYR A 838 16.34 2.55 -27.78
C TYR A 838 15.86 3.00 -26.40
N SER A 839 15.47 2.04 -25.58
CA SER A 839 15.22 2.22 -24.16
C SER A 839 15.70 1.00 -23.38
N VAL A 840 16.11 1.25 -22.14
CA VAL A 840 16.43 0.20 -21.17
C VAL A 840 15.95 0.66 -19.80
N THR A 841 15.23 -0.21 -19.11
CA THR A 841 14.70 0.01 -17.76
C THR A 841 15.17 -1.14 -16.85
N GLY A 842 14.90 -1.06 -15.54
CA GLY A 842 15.26 -2.13 -14.60
C GLY A 842 16.76 -2.28 -14.34
N LEU A 843 17.57 -1.25 -14.63
CA LEU A 843 18.97 -1.21 -14.25
C LEU A 843 19.12 -1.15 -12.72
N ALA A 844 20.24 -1.66 -12.22
CA ALA A 844 20.56 -1.57 -10.81
C ALA A 844 20.77 -0.09 -10.43
N ALA A 845 19.91 0.47 -9.58
CA ALA A 845 19.96 1.87 -9.18
C ALA A 845 21.40 2.32 -8.88
N GLY A 846 21.93 3.19 -9.72
CA GLY A 846 23.36 3.43 -9.74
C GLY A 846 23.79 4.27 -10.93
N ARG A 847 25.10 4.44 -11.06
CA ARG A 847 25.71 5.19 -12.16
C ARG A 847 25.90 4.27 -13.36
N HIS A 848 25.31 4.65 -14.48
CA HIS A 848 25.37 3.91 -15.75
C HIS A 848 25.87 4.80 -16.88
N THR A 849 26.42 4.20 -17.93
CA THR A 849 26.84 4.91 -19.15
C THR A 849 26.26 4.26 -20.39
N LEU A 850 25.41 5.00 -21.10
CA LEU A 850 24.92 4.61 -22.43
C LEU A 850 25.83 5.24 -23.49
N THR A 851 26.27 4.45 -24.46
CA THR A 851 26.98 4.94 -25.65
C THR A 851 26.32 4.41 -26.91
N VAL A 852 25.97 5.32 -27.80
CA VAL A 852 25.29 5.06 -29.08
C VAL A 852 26.18 5.51 -30.23
N SER A 853 26.27 4.71 -31.30
CA SER A 853 27.24 4.91 -32.39
C SER A 853 26.62 4.71 -33.76
N LYS A 854 26.93 5.59 -34.71
CA LYS A 854 26.47 5.46 -36.09
C LYS A 854 27.09 4.22 -36.75
N LYS A 855 26.27 3.36 -37.35
CA LYS A 855 26.71 2.16 -38.10
C LYS A 855 26.44 2.25 -39.59
N SER A 856 25.34 2.90 -39.99
CA SER A 856 24.95 3.06 -41.40
C SER A 856 24.08 4.32 -41.58
N GLY A 857 23.47 4.48 -42.75
CA GLY A 857 22.62 5.64 -43.09
C GLY A 857 23.41 6.87 -43.52
N THR A 858 22.70 7.90 -43.97
CA THR A 858 23.30 9.20 -44.31
C THR A 858 23.57 10.00 -43.03
N TYR A 859 22.61 9.98 -42.10
CA TYR A 859 22.69 10.67 -40.82
C TYR A 859 22.50 9.71 -39.65
N PHE A 860 22.97 10.16 -38.50
CA PHE A 860 22.53 9.73 -37.16
C PHE A 860 22.39 11.01 -36.35
N LEU A 861 21.21 11.22 -35.76
CA LEU A 861 20.89 12.38 -34.94
C LEU A 861 20.78 11.96 -33.46
N VAL A 862 21.13 12.87 -32.57
CA VAL A 862 20.78 12.82 -31.16
C VAL A 862 19.93 14.03 -30.90
N ASP A 863 18.72 13.79 -30.41
CA ASP A 863 17.71 14.79 -30.04
C ASP A 863 17.61 14.88 -28.51
N GLY A 864 17.82 13.76 -27.80
CA GLY A 864 18.01 13.82 -26.35
C GLY A 864 18.04 12.46 -25.68
N PHE A 865 18.14 12.47 -24.36
CA PHE A 865 18.07 11.28 -23.52
C PHE A 865 17.02 11.42 -22.44
N ARG A 866 16.16 10.42 -22.30
CA ARG A 866 15.21 10.33 -21.18
C ARG A 866 15.82 9.46 -20.09
N VAL A 867 16.14 10.04 -18.95
CA VAL A 867 16.66 9.29 -17.79
C VAL A 867 15.51 8.96 -16.85
N GLU A 868 15.49 7.74 -16.34
CA GLU A 868 14.51 7.24 -15.36
C GLU A 868 15.16 6.97 -14.00
#